data_AF-A0AAX7V5W4-F1
#
_entry.id   AF-A0AAX7V5W4-F1
#
_cell.length_a   1.000
_cell.length_b   1.000
_cell.length_c   1.000
_cell.angle_alpha   90.00
_cell.angle_beta   90.00
_cell.angle_gamma   90.00
#
_symmetry.space_group_name_H-M   'P 1'
#
loop_
_entity.id
_entity.type
_entity.pdbx_description
1 polymer ?
#
loop_
_entity_poly.entity_id
_entity_poly.type
_entity_poly.pdbx_seq_one_letter_code
_entity_poly.pdbx_strand_id
1 'polypeptide(L)'
;ILLDIPLIPTVASLNLHCNHIPRIEGLTSAWHLRHLDLSSNCISKIEGLSSLTSLRTLNLSCNLITKVEALNGLVNLTRLNLSYNQINDLSGLLYLHGTEYKLKHLSLHSNYLDSIDHLLQCLLGIQGLREVILSQDGRDNPVCRSPGYREIVLRSLPQVSVLDGLNRLGNRSPQSLSSLCDIPGLEDYVDLLLSSDTSHNEPVIFYAKLLSIPVCKNKLVFQLTEKMTFFFFFFLSVQRVFTLGIHTLCMCSAQTIVEERDQERERRWKAEQAVRKLTEELKCLQTKVSEEKDLQSMALHTTDRGHSALTGWYKTCADLPQIKRQQELQNKAAALKRELDIQRASVRQHKDKLQQLHELLAAREQEHRKQLELRLQPGGADFHDAVAKEVASVEERHSHREAELQEKLAEGRKQYTALEDEFRMALTIEAARFSEVKEACDQMTAELMELKATLAQSQERERKSGSLVQELTAMVKEQKSRISELIKAKRDAVTDLKSRLHSLEAEVGQDRHLGLQLELLKKDKARVLSQLMAQESVIDGLKVERKIWGQELAQQGASLAQDRGRLEARIEVLSAELEAQRKQNEKDNDTLRIKAKIMDDQTETIRRLKESLQERDDQIRRLKEEAAKAQKRLQEQLEEETTQQAELKERVEHLSLRKEELKQQLEDKEAELEQVKRVYSESTKKWQEKADLLTRLESQVKRMKENFDSRECLLLEEREKATEKLHCVDDAFRRQLESVQAAHQAELLGLANEKHQKIEEANQKVFEVEEEMRQLLEETETNKRIMEEKMKRLSSVLKDF
;
A
#
# COMPACT_ATOMS: atom_id res chain seq x y z
N ILE A 1 -0.63 3.05 -19.97
CA ILE A 1 -1.77 3.82 -19.40
C ILE A 1 -2.88 2.82 -19.08
N LEU A 2 -3.81 3.12 -18.16
CA LEU A 2 -4.83 2.16 -17.73
C LEU A 2 -5.78 1.76 -18.89
N LEU A 3 -5.98 2.67 -19.85
CA LEU A 3 -6.66 2.44 -21.13
C LEU A 3 -6.06 1.30 -21.99
N ASP A 4 -4.78 0.96 -21.83
CA ASP A 4 -4.09 -0.03 -22.68
C ASP A 4 -4.34 -1.48 -22.26
N ILE A 5 -5.05 -1.70 -21.13
CA ILE A 5 -5.31 -3.03 -20.56
C ILE A 5 -6.69 -3.52 -21.02
N PRO A 6 -6.80 -4.56 -21.87
CA PRO A 6 -8.08 -5.13 -22.28
C PRO A 6 -8.72 -5.94 -21.14
N LEU A 7 -9.39 -5.24 -20.22
CA LEU A 7 -10.07 -5.83 -19.07
C LEU A 7 -11.26 -6.69 -19.50
N ILE A 8 -11.10 -8.00 -19.35
CA ILE A 8 -12.14 -9.01 -19.61
C ILE A 8 -13.29 -8.80 -18.62
N PRO A 9 -14.57 -8.82 -19.03
CA PRO A 9 -15.71 -8.58 -18.13
C PRO A 9 -15.87 -9.54 -16.95
N THR A 10 -15.08 -10.63 -16.87
CA THR A 10 -15.10 -11.63 -15.80
C THR A 10 -14.09 -11.38 -14.68
N VAL A 11 -13.28 -10.32 -14.76
CA VAL A 11 -12.26 -10.00 -13.74
C VAL A 11 -12.92 -9.59 -12.42
N ALA A 12 -12.90 -10.49 -11.43
CA ALA A 12 -13.44 -10.25 -10.09
C ALA A 12 -12.46 -9.53 -9.14
N SER A 13 -11.16 -9.51 -9.46
CA SER A 13 -10.13 -8.82 -8.68
C SER A 13 -9.05 -8.23 -9.58
N LEU A 14 -8.64 -7.00 -9.30
CA LEU A 14 -7.63 -6.26 -10.05
C LEU A 14 -6.67 -5.57 -9.07
N ASN A 15 -5.41 -5.97 -9.07
CA ASN A 15 -4.35 -5.34 -8.30
C ASN A 15 -3.43 -4.55 -9.24
N LEU A 16 -3.33 -3.25 -8.99
CA LEU A 16 -2.49 -2.26 -9.69
C LEU A 16 -1.64 -1.45 -8.69
N HIS A 17 -1.35 -2.04 -7.53
CA HIS A 17 -0.48 -1.48 -6.48
C HIS A 17 0.92 -1.11 -7.01
N CYS A 18 1.55 -0.07 -6.45
CA CYS A 18 2.91 0.36 -6.80
C CYS A 18 3.15 0.60 -8.30
N ASN A 19 2.22 1.31 -8.96
CA ASN A 19 2.36 1.76 -10.34
C ASN A 19 2.50 3.29 -10.40
N HIS A 20 2.62 3.84 -11.61
CA HIS A 20 2.62 5.28 -11.86
C HIS A 20 1.31 5.74 -12.53
N ILE A 21 0.17 5.24 -12.06
CA ILE A 21 -1.16 5.61 -12.58
C ILE A 21 -1.51 7.03 -12.09
N PRO A 22 -1.78 8.00 -13.00
CA PRO A 22 -2.16 9.36 -12.61
C PRO A 22 -3.69 9.56 -12.51
N ARG A 23 -4.49 8.69 -13.15
CA ARG A 23 -5.93 8.80 -13.34
C ARG A 23 -6.61 7.43 -13.38
N ILE A 24 -7.87 7.37 -12.94
CA ILE A 24 -8.68 6.15 -12.96
C ILE A 24 -9.57 6.16 -14.21
N GLU A 25 -9.19 5.38 -15.22
CA GLU A 25 -9.86 5.31 -16.53
C GLU A 25 -9.83 3.88 -17.08
N GLY A 26 -10.64 3.57 -18.10
CA GLY A 26 -10.71 2.24 -18.72
C GLY A 26 -11.50 1.16 -17.96
N LEU A 27 -11.84 1.38 -16.69
CA LEU A 27 -12.54 0.38 -15.84
C LEU A 27 -14.02 0.13 -16.18
N THR A 28 -14.59 0.78 -17.21
CA THR A 28 -16.02 0.74 -17.51
C THR A 28 -16.56 -0.64 -17.93
N SER A 29 -15.70 -1.54 -18.43
CA SER A 29 -16.07 -2.93 -18.76
C SER A 29 -16.04 -3.88 -17.57
N ALA A 30 -15.41 -3.51 -16.45
CA ALA A 30 -15.10 -4.39 -15.33
C ALA A 30 -16.21 -4.45 -14.26
N TRP A 31 -17.48 -4.51 -14.68
CA TRP A 31 -18.65 -4.40 -13.78
C TRP A 31 -18.82 -5.58 -12.78
N HIS A 32 -18.14 -6.72 -13.00
CA HIS A 32 -18.05 -7.83 -12.02
C HIS A 32 -16.98 -7.63 -10.94
N LEU A 33 -16.15 -6.59 -11.03
CA LEU A 33 -15.00 -6.39 -10.14
C LEU A 33 -15.44 -6.21 -8.68
N ARG A 34 -14.93 -7.07 -7.80
CA ARG A 34 -15.19 -7.05 -6.34
C ARG A 34 -14.06 -6.40 -5.55
N HIS A 35 -12.81 -6.57 -5.99
CA HIS A 35 -11.62 -6.03 -5.32
C HIS A 35 -10.80 -5.18 -6.30
N LEU A 36 -10.46 -3.95 -5.91
CA LEU A 36 -9.63 -3.04 -6.68
C LEU A 36 -8.56 -2.44 -5.78
N ASP A 37 -7.30 -2.79 -6.03
CA ASP A 37 -6.14 -2.15 -5.41
C ASP A 37 -5.47 -1.20 -6.40
N LEU A 38 -5.45 0.09 -6.05
CA LEU A 38 -4.81 1.20 -6.74
C LEU A 38 -3.84 1.95 -5.80
N SER A 39 -3.43 1.34 -4.69
CA SER A 39 -2.57 1.97 -3.71
C SER A 39 -1.13 2.17 -4.18
N SER A 40 -0.41 3.12 -3.58
CA SER A 40 0.96 3.50 -3.98
C SER A 40 1.02 3.90 -5.46
N ASN A 41 0.18 4.85 -5.87
CA ASN A 41 0.11 5.40 -7.23
C ASN A 41 0.19 6.94 -7.21
N CYS A 42 -0.06 7.58 -8.36
CA CYS A 42 0.01 9.04 -8.52
C CYS A 42 -1.39 9.66 -8.73
N ILE A 43 -2.45 8.99 -8.26
CA ILE A 43 -3.84 9.42 -8.47
C ILE A 43 -4.12 10.66 -7.65
N SER A 44 -4.48 11.77 -8.30
CA SER A 44 -4.86 13.03 -7.64
C SER A 44 -6.37 13.21 -7.48
N LYS A 45 -7.18 12.43 -8.22
CA LYS A 45 -8.63 12.55 -8.28
C LYS A 45 -9.31 11.18 -8.33
N ILE A 46 -10.40 11.01 -7.58
CA ILE A 46 -11.28 9.85 -7.71
C ILE A 46 -12.23 10.10 -8.89
N GLU A 47 -12.17 9.25 -9.92
CA GLU A 47 -13.04 9.28 -11.11
C GLU A 47 -13.18 7.85 -11.68
N GLY A 48 -14.00 7.66 -12.72
CA GLY A 48 -14.10 6.38 -13.46
C GLY A 48 -14.72 5.17 -12.74
N LEU A 49 -14.98 5.24 -11.43
CA LEU A 49 -15.45 4.10 -10.61
C LEU A 49 -16.97 3.80 -10.71
N SER A 50 -17.78 4.68 -11.31
CA SER A 50 -19.25 4.64 -11.20
C SER A 50 -19.93 3.40 -11.80
N SER A 51 -19.25 2.64 -12.67
CA SER A 51 -19.73 1.38 -13.26
C SER A 51 -19.47 0.14 -12.40
N LEU A 52 -18.68 0.26 -11.31
CA LEU A 52 -18.19 -0.86 -10.52
C LEU A 52 -19.19 -1.25 -9.41
N THR A 53 -20.44 -1.50 -9.79
CA THR A 53 -21.54 -1.78 -8.85
C THR A 53 -21.33 -3.04 -8.01
N SER A 54 -20.46 -3.96 -8.44
CA SER A 54 -20.07 -5.18 -7.71
C SER A 54 -18.93 -4.99 -6.71
N LEU A 55 -18.31 -3.81 -6.67
CA LEU A 55 -17.10 -3.56 -5.89
C LEU A 55 -17.40 -3.60 -4.39
N ARG A 56 -16.60 -4.37 -3.66
CA ARG A 56 -16.67 -4.56 -2.20
C ARG A 56 -15.49 -3.92 -1.49
N THR A 57 -14.28 -4.11 -2.02
CA THR A 57 -13.05 -3.63 -1.40
C THR A 57 -12.28 -2.74 -2.37
N LEU A 58 -12.06 -1.47 -1.97
CA LEU A 58 -11.33 -0.46 -2.73
C LEU A 58 -10.18 0.10 -1.91
N ASN A 59 -8.95 -0.10 -2.40
CA ASN A 59 -7.74 0.45 -1.81
C ASN A 59 -7.16 1.56 -2.71
N LEU A 60 -7.18 2.79 -2.21
CA LEU A 60 -6.62 4.01 -2.83
C LEU A 60 -5.55 4.65 -1.93
N SER A 61 -5.02 3.92 -0.94
CA SER A 61 -4.01 4.46 -0.02
C SER A 61 -2.69 4.82 -0.73
N CYS A 62 -1.88 5.70 -0.12
CA CYS A 62 -0.60 6.15 -0.69
C CYS A 62 -0.78 6.76 -2.10
N ASN A 63 -1.64 7.77 -2.22
CA ASN A 63 -1.91 8.52 -3.46
C ASN A 63 -1.89 10.05 -3.17
N LEU A 64 -2.33 10.86 -4.14
CA LEU A 64 -2.30 12.33 -4.08
C LEU A 64 -3.72 12.93 -3.99
N ILE A 65 -4.70 12.16 -3.51
CA ILE A 65 -6.11 12.56 -3.49
C ILE A 65 -6.33 13.66 -2.44
N THR A 66 -6.95 14.77 -2.83
CA THR A 66 -7.24 15.92 -1.93
C THR A 66 -8.69 15.97 -1.46
N LYS A 67 -9.61 15.30 -2.17
CA LYS A 67 -11.05 15.30 -1.89
C LYS A 67 -11.66 13.94 -2.21
N VAL A 68 -12.61 13.50 -1.39
CA VAL A 68 -13.46 12.35 -1.70
C VAL A 68 -14.57 12.78 -2.66
N GLU A 69 -14.71 12.09 -3.79
CA GLU A 69 -15.77 12.28 -4.79
C GLU A 69 -16.01 10.98 -5.60
N ALA A 70 -16.98 11.00 -6.53
CA ALA A 70 -17.27 9.93 -7.50
C ALA A 70 -17.56 8.50 -6.96
N LEU A 71 -18.00 8.36 -5.70
CA LEU A 71 -18.31 7.06 -5.08
C LEU A 71 -19.77 6.57 -5.30
N ASN A 72 -20.61 7.36 -5.96
CA ASN A 72 -22.08 7.17 -6.03
C ASN A 72 -22.57 5.83 -6.61
N GLY A 73 -21.78 5.17 -7.47
CA GLY A 73 -22.11 3.84 -8.03
C GLY A 73 -21.76 2.64 -7.14
N LEU A 74 -21.02 2.84 -6.03
CA LEU A 74 -20.37 1.78 -5.27
C LEU A 74 -21.26 1.17 -4.17
N VAL A 75 -22.49 0.78 -4.54
CA VAL A 75 -23.52 0.30 -3.61
C VAL A 75 -23.10 -0.91 -2.76
N ASN A 76 -22.27 -1.81 -3.29
CA ASN A 76 -21.81 -3.01 -2.59
C ASN A 76 -20.50 -2.81 -1.78
N LEU A 77 -19.94 -1.60 -1.74
CA LEU A 77 -18.65 -1.35 -1.11
C LEU A 77 -18.72 -1.58 0.41
N THR A 78 -17.89 -2.47 0.94
CA THR A 78 -17.79 -2.83 2.36
C THR A 78 -16.52 -2.30 3.01
N ARG A 79 -15.42 -2.13 2.25
CA ARG A 79 -14.13 -1.60 2.71
C ARG A 79 -13.63 -0.50 1.78
N LEU A 80 -13.29 0.65 2.35
CA LEU A 80 -12.66 1.77 1.65
C LEU A 80 -11.38 2.21 2.38
N ASN A 81 -10.24 2.06 1.73
CA ASN A 81 -8.96 2.57 2.25
C ASN A 81 -8.49 3.79 1.44
N LEU A 82 -8.41 4.93 2.13
CA LEU A 82 -7.99 6.24 1.63
C LEU A 82 -6.85 6.83 2.49
N SER A 83 -6.17 6.02 3.32
CA SER A 83 -5.07 6.50 4.14
C SER A 83 -3.87 6.95 3.31
N TYR A 84 -2.97 7.76 3.87
CA TYR A 84 -1.80 8.29 3.17
C TYR A 84 -2.16 9.02 1.87
N ASN A 85 -3.10 9.96 1.97
CA ASN A 85 -3.48 10.88 0.91
C ASN A 85 -3.38 12.32 1.44
N GLN A 86 -3.91 13.29 0.70
CA GLN A 86 -3.89 14.70 1.05
C GLN A 86 -5.31 15.23 1.37
N ILE A 87 -6.20 14.34 1.83
CA ILE A 87 -7.64 14.61 1.91
C ILE A 87 -7.94 15.62 3.04
N ASN A 88 -8.61 16.71 2.66
CA ASN A 88 -9.22 17.66 3.60
C ASN A 88 -10.76 17.69 3.48
N ASP A 89 -11.33 17.25 2.34
CA ASP A 89 -12.77 17.27 2.10
C ASP A 89 -13.37 15.86 1.92
N LEU A 90 -14.26 15.47 2.85
CA LEU A 90 -14.98 14.19 2.85
C LEU A 90 -16.35 14.24 2.16
N SER A 91 -16.76 15.35 1.54
CA SER A 91 -18.13 15.54 1.01
C SER A 91 -18.62 14.43 0.07
N GLY A 92 -17.74 13.72 -0.65
CA GLY A 92 -18.12 12.58 -1.48
C GLY A 92 -18.61 11.34 -0.71
N LEU A 93 -18.38 11.26 0.60
CA LEU A 93 -18.97 10.22 1.45
C LEU A 93 -20.48 10.40 1.65
N LEU A 94 -21.02 11.61 1.39
CA LEU A 94 -22.47 11.84 1.36
C LEU A 94 -23.17 10.99 0.28
N TYR A 95 -22.46 10.58 -0.78
CA TYR A 95 -22.96 9.64 -1.79
C TYR A 95 -23.03 8.19 -1.31
N LEU A 96 -22.60 7.89 -0.08
CA LEU A 96 -22.70 6.57 0.56
C LEU A 96 -23.63 6.61 1.80
N HIS A 97 -24.46 7.65 1.93
CA HIS A 97 -25.50 7.74 2.96
C HIS A 97 -26.71 6.90 2.59
N GLY A 98 -27.28 6.19 3.57
CA GLY A 98 -28.45 5.32 3.37
C GLY A 98 -28.30 3.94 4.01
N THR A 99 -29.23 3.06 3.65
CA THR A 99 -29.27 1.63 4.06
C THR A 99 -28.83 0.68 2.95
N GLU A 100 -28.84 1.17 1.71
CA GLU A 100 -28.51 0.49 0.47
C GLU A 100 -26.98 0.38 0.25
N TYR A 101 -26.20 1.29 0.86
CA TYR A 101 -24.74 1.30 0.84
C TYR A 101 -24.16 0.46 2.00
N LYS A 102 -23.22 -0.42 1.68
CA LYS A 102 -22.75 -1.49 2.60
C LYS A 102 -21.45 -1.20 3.34
N LEU A 103 -21.00 0.06 3.40
CA LEU A 103 -19.66 0.41 3.89
C LEU A 103 -19.53 0.12 5.39
N LYS A 104 -18.74 -0.92 5.73
CA LYS A 104 -18.46 -1.39 7.10
C LYS A 104 -17.18 -0.77 7.68
N HIS A 105 -16.13 -0.62 6.87
CA HIS A 105 -14.78 -0.21 7.29
C HIS A 105 -14.25 0.96 6.46
N LEU A 106 -13.71 2.00 7.11
CA LEU A 106 -13.16 3.19 6.48
C LEU A 106 -11.81 3.62 7.08
N SER A 107 -10.75 3.56 6.28
CA SER A 107 -9.40 4.02 6.67
C SER A 107 -9.08 5.38 6.05
N LEU A 108 -8.84 6.37 6.90
CA LEU A 108 -8.56 7.77 6.56
C LEU A 108 -7.34 8.35 7.29
N HIS A 109 -6.62 7.55 8.09
CA HIS A 109 -5.40 8.01 8.80
C HIS A 109 -4.32 8.54 7.82
N SER A 110 -3.37 9.33 8.33
CA SER A 110 -2.38 10.03 7.49
C SER A 110 -3.01 10.91 6.38
N ASN A 111 -3.97 11.77 6.73
CA ASN A 111 -4.58 12.78 5.84
C ASN A 111 -4.63 14.16 6.55
N TYR A 112 -5.25 15.17 5.92
CA TYR A 112 -5.31 16.56 6.39
C TYR A 112 -6.71 16.99 6.91
N LEU A 113 -7.47 16.06 7.50
CA LEU A 113 -8.78 16.37 8.09
C LEU A 113 -8.60 17.18 9.38
N ASP A 114 -9.14 18.40 9.43
CA ASP A 114 -9.02 19.34 10.54
C ASP A 114 -10.35 19.58 11.28
N SER A 115 -11.46 19.74 10.55
CA SER A 115 -12.79 19.95 11.10
C SER A 115 -13.44 18.66 11.59
N ILE A 116 -13.75 18.62 12.90
CA ILE A 116 -14.53 17.52 13.48
C ILE A 116 -16.01 17.56 13.03
N ASP A 117 -16.58 18.75 12.82
CA ASP A 117 -17.96 18.89 12.35
C ASP A 117 -18.13 18.38 10.92
N HIS A 118 -17.15 18.63 10.03
CA HIS A 118 -17.16 18.09 8.66
C HIS A 118 -17.05 16.56 8.67
N LEU A 119 -16.16 16.01 9.50
CA LEU A 119 -16.02 14.57 9.71
C LEU A 119 -17.34 13.94 10.18
N LEU A 120 -17.98 14.52 11.20
CA LEU A 120 -19.26 14.03 11.73
C LEU A 120 -20.38 14.13 10.69
N GLN A 121 -20.53 15.27 10.02
CA GLN A 121 -21.54 15.46 8.96
C GLN A 121 -21.38 14.44 7.83
N CYS A 122 -20.15 14.15 7.41
CA CYS A 122 -19.88 13.21 6.32
C CYS A 122 -20.07 11.74 6.71
N LEU A 123 -19.84 11.36 7.98
CA LEU A 123 -19.96 9.98 8.43
C LEU A 123 -21.34 9.59 9.02
N LEU A 124 -22.10 10.56 9.55
CA LEU A 124 -23.33 10.28 10.31
C LEU A 124 -24.37 9.44 9.55
N GLY A 125 -24.58 9.71 8.26
CA GLY A 125 -25.56 8.99 7.43
C GLY A 125 -25.09 7.64 6.88
N ILE A 126 -23.84 7.24 7.11
CA ILE A 126 -23.33 5.93 6.70
C ILE A 126 -23.73 4.89 7.75
N GLN A 127 -24.93 4.32 7.63
CA GLN A 127 -25.53 3.47 8.66
C GLN A 127 -24.83 2.10 8.81
N GLY A 128 -24.20 1.62 7.73
CA GLY A 128 -23.41 0.38 7.71
C GLY A 128 -22.07 0.46 8.46
N LEU A 129 -21.58 1.67 8.76
CA LEU A 129 -20.22 1.89 9.24
C LEU A 129 -20.01 1.31 10.65
N ARG A 130 -18.91 0.59 10.86
CA ARG A 130 -18.55 -0.07 12.14
C ARG A 130 -17.14 0.29 12.60
N GLU A 131 -16.19 0.31 11.68
CA GLU A 131 -14.77 0.59 11.94
C GLU A 131 -14.31 1.83 11.18
N VAL A 132 -13.68 2.75 11.90
CA VAL A 132 -13.08 3.98 11.34
C VAL A 132 -11.65 4.11 11.87
N ILE A 133 -10.69 4.41 10.99
CA ILE A 133 -9.28 4.60 11.36
C ILE A 133 -8.80 5.96 10.83
N LEU A 134 -8.63 6.93 11.73
CA LEU A 134 -8.22 8.32 11.48
C LEU A 134 -6.87 8.66 12.16
N SER A 135 -6.49 7.88 13.16
CA SER A 135 -5.17 7.78 13.78
C SER A 135 -4.70 6.33 13.72
N GLN A 136 -3.47 6.11 13.27
CA GLN A 136 -2.78 4.82 13.36
C GLN A 136 -1.27 5.04 13.38
N ASP A 137 -0.57 4.30 14.25
CA ASP A 137 0.90 4.20 14.31
C ASP A 137 1.64 5.57 14.27
N GLY A 138 1.09 6.56 15.00
CA GLY A 138 1.63 7.93 15.12
C GLY A 138 1.38 8.83 13.91
N ARG A 139 0.51 8.43 12.97
CA ARG A 139 0.22 9.17 11.74
C ARG A 139 -1.24 9.57 11.67
N ASP A 140 -1.53 10.67 12.34
CA ASP A 140 -2.89 11.11 12.65
C ASP A 140 -3.34 12.25 11.74
N ASN A 141 -4.65 12.34 11.54
CA ASN A 141 -5.25 13.57 11.03
C ASN A 141 -5.17 14.72 12.07
N PRO A 142 -5.07 15.99 11.65
CA PRO A 142 -5.13 17.15 12.55
C PRO A 142 -6.30 17.11 13.55
N VAL A 143 -7.49 16.67 13.12
CA VAL A 143 -8.71 16.54 13.94
C VAL A 143 -8.51 15.62 15.15
N CYS A 144 -7.66 14.59 15.05
CA CYS A 144 -7.38 13.64 16.13
C CYS A 144 -6.67 14.29 17.33
N ARG A 145 -6.06 15.47 17.12
CA ARG A 145 -5.40 16.27 18.17
C ARG A 145 -6.38 17.14 18.96
N SER A 146 -7.65 17.20 18.58
CA SER A 146 -8.65 17.98 19.32
C SER A 146 -9.00 17.31 20.66
N PRO A 147 -9.09 18.08 21.77
CA PRO A 147 -9.33 17.50 23.09
C PRO A 147 -10.71 16.84 23.14
N GLY A 148 -10.74 15.57 23.55
CA GLY A 148 -11.98 14.77 23.57
C GLY A 148 -12.42 14.20 22.23
N TYR A 149 -11.65 14.37 21.14
CA TYR A 149 -11.89 13.83 19.79
C TYR A 149 -12.58 12.46 19.79
N ARG A 150 -11.97 11.46 20.47
CA ARG A 150 -12.47 10.08 20.55
C ARG A 150 -13.87 9.98 21.16
N GLU A 151 -14.13 10.72 22.23
CA GLU A 151 -15.44 10.73 22.90
C GLU A 151 -16.48 11.41 22.01
N ILE A 152 -16.13 12.56 21.42
CA ILE A 152 -17.01 13.33 20.53
C ILE A 152 -17.42 12.47 19.33
N VAL A 153 -16.47 11.78 18.68
CA VAL A 153 -16.75 10.90 17.54
C VAL A 153 -17.60 9.69 17.94
N LEU A 154 -17.26 8.95 19.00
CA LEU A 154 -18.03 7.76 19.41
C LEU A 154 -19.42 8.10 19.99
N ARG A 155 -19.59 9.29 20.57
CA ARG A 155 -20.89 9.79 21.05
C ARG A 155 -21.78 10.26 19.90
N SER A 156 -21.20 10.85 18.86
CA SER A 156 -21.94 11.43 17.72
C SER A 156 -22.18 10.44 16.58
N LEU A 157 -21.34 9.40 16.45
CA LEU A 157 -21.49 8.30 15.49
C LEU A 157 -21.85 7.00 16.24
N PRO A 158 -23.13 6.80 16.63
CA PRO A 158 -23.56 5.63 17.40
C PRO A 158 -23.32 4.29 16.69
N GLN A 159 -23.24 4.28 15.36
CA GLN A 159 -22.99 3.08 14.55
C GLN A 159 -21.53 2.58 14.65
N VAL A 160 -20.57 3.46 14.96
CA VAL A 160 -19.15 3.12 15.03
C VAL A 160 -18.86 2.37 16.34
N SER A 161 -18.37 1.14 16.21
CA SER A 161 -18.02 0.25 17.33
C SER A 161 -16.52 0.23 17.62
N VAL A 162 -15.70 0.42 16.58
CA VAL A 162 -14.23 0.52 16.65
C VAL A 162 -13.78 1.83 15.99
N LEU A 163 -12.96 2.58 16.72
CA LEU A 163 -12.33 3.81 16.25
C LEU A 163 -10.83 3.71 16.56
N ASP A 164 -9.98 3.93 15.56
CA ASP A 164 -8.52 3.92 15.70
C ASP A 164 -7.96 2.62 16.34
N GLY A 165 -8.51 1.47 15.91
CA GLY A 165 -8.15 0.13 16.43
C GLY A 165 -8.56 -0.15 17.88
N LEU A 166 -9.30 0.77 18.52
CA LEU A 166 -9.81 0.66 19.88
C LEU A 166 -11.35 0.59 19.87
N ASN A 167 -11.94 -0.27 20.68
CA ASN A 167 -13.39 -0.37 20.83
C ASN A 167 -13.96 0.73 21.75
N ARG A 168 -15.29 0.78 21.90
CA ARG A 168 -16.00 1.72 22.79
C ARG A 168 -15.60 1.65 24.28
N LEU A 169 -14.99 0.55 24.73
CA LEU A 169 -14.49 0.38 26.10
C LEU A 169 -13.01 0.77 26.27
N GLY A 170 -12.33 1.19 25.20
CA GLY A 170 -10.91 1.55 25.21
C GLY A 170 -9.94 0.37 25.04
N ASN A 171 -10.44 -0.87 24.98
CA ASN A 171 -9.62 -2.03 24.66
C ASN A 171 -9.24 -2.00 23.17
N ARG A 172 -8.03 -2.44 22.82
CA ARG A 172 -7.74 -2.81 21.42
C ARG A 172 -8.76 -3.86 20.97
N SER A 173 -9.36 -3.67 19.81
CA SER A 173 -10.09 -4.77 19.18
C SER A 173 -9.11 -5.92 18.96
N PRO A 174 -9.52 -7.20 19.14
CA PRO A 174 -8.70 -8.31 18.65
C PRO A 174 -8.39 -8.06 17.17
N GLN A 175 -7.19 -8.43 16.72
CA GLN A 175 -6.73 -8.22 15.34
C GLN A 175 -7.45 -9.19 14.39
N SER A 176 -8.76 -8.99 14.25
CA SER A 176 -9.69 -9.85 13.54
C SER A 176 -9.58 -9.60 12.04
N LEU A 177 -8.73 -10.40 11.39
CA LEU A 177 -8.79 -10.70 9.96
C LEU A 177 -8.62 -9.51 8.99
N SER A 178 -8.39 -8.28 9.45
CA SER A 178 -8.24 -7.10 8.59
C SER A 178 -7.13 -7.28 7.54
N SER A 179 -5.95 -7.71 7.97
CA SER A 179 -4.80 -8.08 7.12
C SER A 179 -5.00 -9.39 6.30
N LEU A 180 -6.11 -10.11 6.49
CA LEU A 180 -6.46 -11.31 5.72
C LEU A 180 -7.61 -11.05 4.73
N CYS A 181 -8.34 -9.94 4.88
CA CYS A 181 -9.35 -9.49 3.92
C CYS A 181 -8.75 -8.81 2.67
N ASP A 182 -7.46 -8.45 2.69
CA ASP A 182 -6.73 -7.97 1.51
C ASP A 182 -6.49 -9.07 0.46
N ILE A 183 -6.81 -10.34 0.78
CA ILE A 183 -6.74 -11.49 -0.13
C ILE A 183 -8.09 -11.68 -0.85
N PRO A 184 -8.15 -11.48 -2.19
CA PRO A 184 -9.37 -11.65 -2.96
C PRO A 184 -9.96 -13.06 -2.82
N GLY A 185 -11.27 -13.14 -2.61
CA GLY A 185 -12.00 -14.41 -2.50
C GLY A 185 -12.11 -15.02 -1.09
N LEU A 186 -11.38 -14.55 -0.07
CA LEU A 186 -11.60 -15.00 1.31
C LEU A 186 -12.88 -14.40 1.95
N GLU A 187 -13.38 -13.27 1.44
CA GLU A 187 -14.51 -12.54 2.02
C GLU A 187 -15.76 -13.40 2.20
N ASP A 188 -16.15 -14.21 1.21
CA ASP A 188 -17.38 -15.03 1.29
C ASP A 188 -17.26 -16.16 2.35
N TYR A 189 -16.04 -16.52 2.76
CA TYR A 189 -15.76 -17.46 3.86
C TYR A 189 -15.68 -16.74 5.22
N VAL A 190 -15.16 -15.50 5.25
CA VAL A 190 -15.10 -14.67 6.46
C VAL A 190 -16.49 -14.14 6.85
N ASP A 191 -17.29 -13.63 5.91
CA ASP A 191 -18.68 -13.26 6.20
C ASP A 191 -19.52 -14.50 6.57
N LEU A 192 -19.20 -15.72 6.08
CA LEU A 192 -19.84 -16.96 6.56
C LEU A 192 -19.52 -17.22 8.05
N LEU A 193 -18.24 -17.17 8.44
CA LEU A 193 -17.80 -17.32 9.84
C LEU A 193 -18.30 -16.20 10.78
N LEU A 194 -18.64 -15.03 10.25
CA LEU A 194 -19.24 -13.93 10.99
C LEU A 194 -20.78 -13.96 10.98
N SER A 195 -21.40 -14.69 10.04
CA SER A 195 -22.87 -14.86 9.95
C SER A 195 -23.44 -15.84 10.98
N SER A 196 -22.61 -16.65 11.63
CA SER A 196 -23.02 -17.54 12.73
C SER A 196 -23.38 -16.83 14.03
N ASP A 197 -23.27 -15.49 14.08
CA ASP A 197 -23.69 -14.68 15.22
C ASP A 197 -25.01 -13.95 14.92
N THR A 198 -26.15 -14.56 15.28
CA THR A 198 -27.26 -13.84 15.97
C THR A 198 -28.36 -14.76 16.51
N SER A 199 -28.68 -14.54 17.79
CA SER A 199 -30.02 -14.69 18.40
C SER A 199 -30.86 -15.95 18.08
N HIS A 200 -30.50 -17.09 18.69
CA HIS A 200 -31.51 -18.01 19.20
C HIS A 200 -31.18 -18.45 20.64
N ASN A 201 -32.08 -18.13 21.57
CA ASN A 201 -32.03 -18.60 22.95
C ASN A 201 -32.58 -20.04 23.02
N GLU A 202 -31.71 -21.05 22.98
CA GLU A 202 -31.90 -22.27 23.77
C GLU A 202 -30.59 -22.63 24.50
N PRO A 203 -30.64 -23.08 25.77
CA PRO A 203 -29.46 -23.14 26.61
C PRO A 203 -28.76 -24.51 26.56
N VAL A 204 -27.57 -24.57 25.97
CA VAL A 204 -26.61 -25.65 26.31
C VAL A 204 -26.03 -25.34 27.70
N ILE A 205 -26.68 -25.90 28.72
CA ILE A 205 -26.24 -25.86 30.11
C ILE A 205 -25.01 -26.77 30.27
N PHE A 206 -24.00 -26.29 30.99
CA PHE A 206 -22.87 -26.92 31.70
C PHE A 206 -21.65 -26.00 31.50
N TYR A 207 -21.17 -25.20 32.46
CA TYR A 207 -21.47 -25.11 33.90
C TYR A 207 -21.47 -23.64 34.39
N ALA A 208 -21.37 -23.42 35.71
CA ALA A 208 -21.14 -22.13 36.37
C ALA A 208 -22.31 -21.11 36.45
N LYS A 209 -23.48 -21.56 36.92
CA LYS A 209 -24.47 -20.66 37.55
C LYS A 209 -24.43 -20.82 39.07
N LEU A 210 -23.68 -19.95 39.77
CA LEU A 210 -23.95 -19.56 41.17
C LEU A 210 -23.12 -18.35 41.61
N LEU A 211 -23.73 -17.17 41.53
CA LEU A 211 -23.33 -16.00 42.32
C LEU A 211 -24.54 -15.57 43.15
N SER A 212 -24.39 -15.54 44.48
CA SER A 212 -25.38 -14.99 45.43
C SER A 212 -24.70 -14.68 46.77
N ILE A 213 -24.29 -13.41 46.94
CA ILE A 213 -24.71 -12.48 48.02
C ILE A 213 -24.92 -13.12 49.42
N PRO A 214 -24.28 -12.64 50.51
CA PRO A 214 -24.21 -11.21 50.88
C PRO A 214 -22.85 -10.68 51.42
N VAL A 215 -22.88 -9.44 51.95
CA VAL A 215 -21.74 -8.56 52.24
C VAL A 215 -21.62 -8.20 53.74
N CYS A 216 -20.40 -8.29 54.31
CA CYS A 216 -19.92 -7.73 55.60
C CYS A 216 -20.63 -8.22 56.91
N LYS A 217 -19.98 -8.27 58.10
CA LYS A 217 -18.96 -7.36 58.67
C LYS A 217 -17.95 -8.06 59.62
N ASN A 218 -16.66 -7.80 59.37
CA ASN A 218 -15.60 -7.29 60.29
C ASN A 218 -15.29 -7.86 61.70
N LYS A 219 -14.00 -7.71 62.04
CA LYS A 219 -13.35 -7.67 63.37
C LYS A 219 -13.25 -8.97 64.20
N LEU A 220 -12.16 -9.72 63.94
CA LEU A 220 -11.40 -10.39 65.02
C LEU A 220 -9.87 -10.51 64.75
N VAL A 221 -9.44 -10.47 63.49
CA VAL A 221 -8.03 -10.71 63.09
C VAL A 221 -7.13 -9.47 63.28
N PHE A 222 -6.96 -9.00 64.52
CA PHE A 222 -6.11 -7.86 64.87
C PHE A 222 -4.74 -8.26 65.47
N GLN A 223 -4.35 -9.54 65.36
CA GLN A 223 -3.07 -10.07 65.90
C GLN A 223 -2.22 -10.87 64.90
N LEU A 224 -2.67 -11.04 63.64
CA LEU A 224 -1.85 -11.61 62.55
C LEU A 224 -1.20 -10.53 61.66
N THR A 225 -1.53 -9.26 61.88
CA THR A 225 -1.17 -8.10 61.05
C THR A 225 0.30 -7.67 61.15
N GLU A 226 1.02 -8.00 62.23
CA GLU A 226 2.43 -7.57 62.40
C GLU A 226 3.46 -8.52 61.77
N LYS A 227 3.13 -9.81 61.55
CA LYS A 227 4.08 -10.78 60.96
C LYS A 227 3.94 -10.95 59.45
N MET A 228 2.76 -10.74 58.88
CA MET A 228 2.57 -10.77 57.42
C MET A 228 2.98 -9.47 56.72
N THR A 229 2.90 -8.31 57.40
CA THR A 229 3.29 -7.02 56.80
C THR A 229 4.75 -6.96 56.39
N PHE A 230 5.67 -7.55 57.17
CA PHE A 230 7.09 -7.57 56.84
C PHE A 230 7.40 -8.39 55.57
N PHE A 231 6.74 -9.54 55.41
CA PHE A 231 6.90 -10.40 54.22
C PHE A 231 6.26 -9.77 52.97
N PHE A 232 5.07 -9.17 53.13
CA PHE A 232 4.33 -8.56 52.03
C PHE A 232 4.99 -7.26 51.50
N PHE A 233 5.60 -6.45 52.38
CA PHE A 233 6.36 -5.27 51.95
C PHE A 233 7.63 -5.62 51.17
N PHE A 234 8.35 -6.69 51.57
CA PHE A 234 9.54 -7.13 50.83
C PHE A 234 9.16 -7.56 49.40
N PHE A 235 8.15 -8.41 49.25
CA PHE A 235 7.69 -8.84 47.92
C PHE A 235 7.13 -7.70 47.06
N LEU A 236 6.29 -6.81 47.61
CA LEU A 236 5.73 -5.69 46.85
C LEU A 236 6.77 -4.62 46.47
N SER A 237 7.82 -4.43 47.27
CA SER A 237 8.92 -3.52 46.92
C SER A 237 9.72 -4.05 45.72
N VAL A 238 10.18 -5.32 45.78
CA VAL A 238 10.89 -5.99 44.67
C VAL A 238 10.02 -6.02 43.41
N GLN A 239 8.76 -6.44 43.51
CA GLN A 239 7.90 -6.62 42.35
C GLN A 239 7.44 -5.29 41.73
N ARG A 240 7.27 -4.20 42.51
CA ARG A 240 7.05 -2.85 41.94
C ARG A 240 8.30 -2.29 41.28
N VAL A 241 9.49 -2.47 41.86
CA VAL A 241 10.74 -2.01 41.25
C VAL A 241 11.00 -2.72 39.92
N PHE A 242 10.80 -4.05 39.86
CA PHE A 242 10.92 -4.80 38.60
C PHE A 242 9.85 -4.41 37.57
N THR A 243 8.57 -4.33 37.94
CA THR A 243 7.50 -4.07 36.97
C THR A 243 7.43 -2.62 36.48
N LEU A 244 7.64 -1.60 37.33
CA LEU A 244 7.76 -0.22 36.83
C LEU A 244 9.09 -0.02 36.08
N GLY A 245 10.19 -0.57 36.59
CA GLY A 245 11.52 -0.45 35.97
C GLY A 245 11.53 -1.01 34.54
N ILE A 246 11.18 -2.29 34.36
CA ILE A 246 11.19 -2.93 33.04
C ILE A 246 10.17 -2.29 32.11
N HIS A 247 8.95 -1.98 32.58
CA HIS A 247 7.91 -1.48 31.67
C HIS A 247 8.10 -0.01 31.27
N THR A 248 8.82 0.80 32.06
CA THR A 248 9.25 2.16 31.67
C THR A 248 10.54 2.15 30.87
N LEU A 249 11.55 1.35 31.23
CA LEU A 249 12.79 1.24 30.44
C LEU A 249 12.52 0.59 29.08
N CYS A 250 11.68 -0.43 28.98
CA CYS A 250 11.33 -1.06 27.70
C CYS A 250 10.49 -0.12 26.82
N MET A 251 9.48 0.58 27.35
CA MET A 251 8.72 1.57 26.55
C MET A 251 9.56 2.79 26.18
N CYS A 252 10.38 3.32 27.09
CA CYS A 252 11.23 4.48 26.82
C CYS A 252 12.39 4.14 25.86
N SER A 253 13.01 2.97 25.97
CA SER A 253 14.01 2.51 24.99
C SER A 253 13.37 2.14 23.65
N ALA A 254 12.19 1.51 23.62
CA ALA A 254 11.46 1.25 22.37
C ALA A 254 11.04 2.56 21.69
N GLN A 255 10.53 3.55 22.44
CA GLN A 255 10.26 4.88 21.91
C GLN A 255 11.55 5.58 21.46
N THR A 256 12.61 5.59 22.26
CA THR A 256 13.88 6.23 21.87
C THR A 256 14.50 5.56 20.64
N ILE A 257 14.41 4.23 20.51
CA ILE A 257 14.89 3.50 19.32
C ILE A 257 13.97 3.71 18.12
N VAL A 258 12.65 3.83 18.29
CA VAL A 258 11.71 4.16 17.20
C VAL A 258 11.86 5.62 16.77
N GLU A 259 12.04 6.54 17.71
CA GLU A 259 12.29 7.97 17.46
C GLU A 259 13.69 8.19 16.88
N GLU A 260 14.73 7.49 17.33
CA GLU A 260 16.04 7.48 16.67
C GLU A 260 15.93 6.89 15.27
N ARG A 261 15.26 5.74 15.09
CA ARG A 261 15.06 5.10 13.78
C ARG A 261 14.27 5.99 12.83
N ASP A 262 13.25 6.70 13.31
CA ASP A 262 12.36 7.51 12.48
C ASP A 262 12.93 8.93 12.26
N GLN A 263 13.67 9.50 13.21
CA GLN A 263 14.57 10.64 12.94
C GLN A 263 15.69 10.25 11.98
N GLU A 264 16.25 9.04 12.07
CA GLU A 264 17.31 8.56 11.17
C GLU A 264 16.74 8.23 9.79
N ARG A 265 15.50 7.76 9.69
CA ARG A 265 14.74 7.71 8.42
C ARG A 265 14.46 9.10 7.89
N GLU A 266 14.18 10.09 8.74
CA GLU A 266 14.01 11.48 8.31
C GLU A 266 15.35 12.10 7.86
N ARG A 267 16.47 11.81 8.52
CA ARG A 267 17.83 12.18 8.10
C ARG A 267 18.22 11.49 6.81
N ARG A 268 17.95 10.18 6.66
CA ARG A 268 18.14 9.43 5.41
C ARG A 268 17.25 9.97 4.30
N TRP A 269 15.99 10.31 4.58
CA TRP A 269 15.08 10.89 3.58
C TRP A 269 15.52 12.30 3.17
N LYS A 270 16.00 13.13 4.12
CA LYS A 270 16.62 14.44 3.83
C LYS A 270 17.93 14.28 3.04
N ALA A 271 18.75 13.27 3.35
CA ALA A 271 19.97 12.95 2.62
C ALA A 271 19.68 12.38 1.23
N GLU A 272 18.65 11.54 1.08
CA GLU A 272 18.16 11.05 -0.21
C GLU A 272 17.53 12.17 -1.04
N GLN A 273 16.78 13.09 -0.44
CA GLN A 273 16.29 14.28 -1.14
C GLN A 273 17.44 15.20 -1.53
N ALA A 274 18.46 15.39 -0.67
CA ALA A 274 19.67 16.13 -1.03
C ALA A 274 20.43 15.43 -2.16
N VAL A 275 20.60 14.11 -2.13
CA VAL A 275 21.25 13.33 -3.20
C VAL A 275 20.42 13.33 -4.47
N ARG A 276 19.08 13.23 -4.41
CA ARG A 276 18.20 13.34 -5.59
C ARG A 276 18.26 14.75 -6.18
N LYS A 277 18.16 15.79 -5.36
CA LYS A 277 18.28 17.19 -5.79
C LYS A 277 19.66 17.48 -6.38
N LEU A 278 20.74 16.99 -5.76
CA LEU A 278 22.09 17.06 -6.32
C LEU A 278 22.22 16.21 -7.60
N THR A 279 21.53 15.08 -7.72
CA THR A 279 21.53 14.27 -8.96
C THR A 279 20.72 14.94 -10.08
N GLU A 280 19.66 15.68 -9.75
CA GLU A 280 18.86 16.48 -10.68
C GLU A 280 19.59 17.77 -11.08
N GLU A 281 20.30 18.40 -10.15
CA GLU A 281 21.22 19.53 -10.40
C GLU A 281 22.42 19.08 -11.23
N LEU A 282 23.04 17.93 -10.93
CA LEU A 282 24.10 17.32 -11.75
C LEU A 282 23.57 16.96 -13.14
N LYS A 283 22.37 16.37 -13.28
CA LYS A 283 21.75 16.14 -14.60
C LYS A 283 21.47 17.45 -15.35
N CYS A 284 21.00 18.48 -14.66
CA CYS A 284 20.76 19.81 -15.22
C CYS A 284 22.06 20.51 -15.66
N LEU A 285 23.15 20.34 -14.91
CA LEU A 285 24.49 20.80 -15.27
C LEU A 285 25.07 19.97 -16.41
N GLN A 286 24.85 18.65 -16.43
CA GLN A 286 25.35 17.75 -17.47
C GLN A 286 24.61 17.93 -18.81
N THR A 287 23.31 18.24 -18.79
CA THR A 287 22.58 18.69 -19.99
C THR A 287 23.06 20.07 -20.44
N LYS A 288 23.23 21.04 -19.54
CA LYS A 288 23.81 22.36 -19.89
C LYS A 288 25.24 22.25 -20.45
N VAL A 289 26.07 21.35 -19.92
CA VAL A 289 27.44 21.10 -20.41
C VAL A 289 27.45 20.31 -21.74
N SER A 290 26.38 19.62 -22.11
CA SER A 290 26.20 19.12 -23.49
C SER A 290 25.70 20.23 -24.43
N GLU A 291 24.68 20.99 -24.03
CA GLU A 291 24.17 22.15 -24.78
C GLU A 291 25.28 23.19 -25.06
N GLU A 292 26.10 23.53 -24.06
CA GLU A 292 27.28 24.40 -24.22
C GLU A 292 28.40 23.76 -25.05
N LYS A 293 28.58 22.43 -25.03
CA LYS A 293 29.52 21.74 -25.94
C LYS A 293 29.06 21.83 -27.38
N ASP A 294 27.77 21.64 -27.64
CA ASP A 294 27.20 21.66 -28.98
C ASP A 294 27.21 23.11 -29.54
N LEU A 295 26.83 24.10 -28.72
CA LEU A 295 26.98 25.52 -29.05
C LEU A 295 28.44 25.92 -29.30
N GLN A 296 29.39 25.47 -28.47
CA GLN A 296 30.81 25.77 -28.68
C GLN A 296 31.37 25.09 -29.93
N SER A 297 30.88 23.89 -30.28
CA SER A 297 31.24 23.19 -31.52
C SER A 297 30.72 23.92 -32.76
N MET A 298 29.47 24.41 -32.74
CA MET A 298 28.93 25.26 -33.80
C MET A 298 29.70 26.59 -33.92
N ALA A 299 30.01 27.23 -32.80
CA ALA A 299 30.68 28.53 -32.81
C ALA A 299 32.12 28.45 -33.37
N LEU A 300 32.90 27.43 -32.99
CA LEU A 300 34.25 27.19 -33.54
C LEU A 300 34.25 27.06 -35.07
N HIS A 301 33.27 26.36 -35.64
CA HIS A 301 33.13 26.25 -37.11
C HIS A 301 32.76 27.56 -37.81
N THR A 302 32.21 28.55 -37.10
CA THR A 302 31.94 29.89 -37.64
C THR A 302 33.11 30.87 -37.45
N THR A 303 33.82 30.79 -36.32
CA THR A 303 34.90 31.74 -36.00
C THR A 303 36.19 31.52 -36.80
N ASP A 304 36.38 30.37 -37.43
CA ASP A 304 37.58 30.10 -38.25
C ASP A 304 37.55 30.79 -39.63
N ARG A 305 36.38 31.25 -40.09
CA ARG A 305 36.19 31.74 -41.47
C ARG A 305 36.45 33.22 -41.71
N GLY A 306 36.43 34.05 -40.66
CA GLY A 306 36.54 35.52 -40.75
C GLY A 306 37.90 36.11 -40.31
N HIS A 307 38.87 35.28 -39.90
CA HIS A 307 40.14 35.73 -39.31
C HIS A 307 41.12 36.49 -40.25
N SER A 308 40.67 36.95 -41.42
CA SER A 308 41.49 37.53 -42.48
C SER A 308 41.42 39.07 -42.60
N ALA A 309 40.66 39.78 -41.74
CA ALA A 309 40.28 41.17 -42.00
C ALA A 309 40.51 42.18 -40.85
N LEU A 310 41.43 43.13 -41.10
CA LEU A 310 41.42 44.56 -40.73
C LEU A 310 41.63 45.02 -39.26
N THR A 311 42.38 46.13 -39.09
CA THR A 311 42.68 46.83 -37.80
C THR A 311 43.06 48.32 -38.00
N GLY A 312 42.57 49.27 -37.15
CA GLY A 312 43.25 50.59 -36.88
C GLY A 312 42.46 51.92 -36.63
N TRP A 313 43.00 52.77 -35.72
CA TRP A 313 42.98 54.29 -35.61
C TRP A 313 42.01 55.12 -34.63
N TYR A 314 42.19 56.48 -34.47
CA TYR A 314 42.09 57.28 -33.18
C TYR A 314 41.55 58.82 -33.16
N LYS A 315 40.79 59.27 -32.10
CA LYS A 315 40.65 60.54 -31.20
C LYS A 315 40.58 62.13 -31.55
N THR A 316 39.78 62.96 -30.75
CA THR A 316 39.92 64.39 -30.12
C THR A 316 39.22 65.80 -30.52
N CYS A 317 39.16 66.87 -29.63
CA CYS A 317 38.31 68.16 -29.56
C CYS A 317 38.93 69.43 -28.74
N ALA A 318 38.45 70.69 -28.39
CA ALA A 318 37.46 71.82 -28.77
C ALA A 318 37.45 73.17 -27.84
N ASP A 319 36.70 74.31 -28.14
CA ASP A 319 36.07 75.46 -27.28
C ASP A 319 36.61 76.99 -27.06
N LEU A 320 35.79 77.99 -26.53
CA LEU A 320 35.97 79.37 -25.81
C LEU A 320 35.40 80.82 -26.32
N PRO A 321 35.31 81.97 -25.51
CA PRO A 321 34.46 83.26 -25.66
C PRO A 321 35.17 84.72 -25.62
N GLN A 322 34.77 86.01 -25.25
CA GLN A 322 33.72 86.91 -24.55
C GLN A 322 34.03 88.50 -24.83
N ILE A 323 33.54 89.72 -24.36
CA ILE A 323 32.40 90.49 -23.65
C ILE A 323 32.56 92.11 -23.56
N LYS A 324 31.51 93.03 -23.42
CA LYS A 324 31.58 94.51 -22.93
C LYS A 324 30.21 95.23 -22.57
N ARG A 325 30.00 95.91 -21.39
CA ARG A 325 28.65 96.45 -20.94
C ARG A 325 28.58 97.57 -19.84
N GLN A 326 29.35 98.67 -19.92
CA GLN A 326 29.80 99.36 -18.69
C GLN A 326 29.01 100.59 -18.13
N GLN A 327 28.29 101.38 -18.93
CA GLN A 327 27.81 102.70 -18.47
C GLN A 327 26.56 102.68 -17.56
N GLU A 328 25.63 101.74 -17.76
CA GLU A 328 24.42 101.59 -16.92
C GLU A 328 24.74 101.35 -15.43
N LEU A 329 25.95 100.86 -15.14
CA LEU A 329 26.36 100.40 -13.82
C LEU A 329 26.40 101.53 -12.79
N GLN A 330 26.68 102.78 -13.19
CA GLN A 330 26.86 103.89 -12.25
C GLN A 330 25.54 104.31 -11.57
N ASN A 331 24.44 104.45 -12.32
CA ASN A 331 23.15 104.81 -11.73
C ASN A 331 22.56 103.64 -10.92
N LYS A 332 22.77 102.40 -11.38
CA LYS A 332 22.45 101.20 -10.61
C LYS A 332 23.22 101.16 -9.28
N ALA A 333 24.52 101.47 -9.28
CA ALA A 333 25.37 101.48 -8.08
C ALA A 333 24.89 102.45 -6.97
N ALA A 334 24.27 103.58 -7.32
CA ALA A 334 23.76 104.53 -6.34
C ALA A 334 22.52 104.02 -5.58
N ALA A 335 21.58 103.37 -6.29
CA ALA A 335 20.43 102.71 -5.67
C ALA A 335 20.87 101.48 -4.87
N LEU A 336 21.69 100.63 -5.49
CA LEU A 336 22.30 99.46 -4.86
C LEU A 336 23.06 99.82 -3.58
N LYS A 337 23.67 101.00 -3.46
CA LYS A 337 24.40 101.38 -2.23
C LYS A 337 23.50 101.42 -0.98
N ARG A 338 22.28 101.96 -1.07
CA ARG A 338 21.34 102.01 0.07
C ARG A 338 20.81 100.63 0.42
N GLU A 339 20.45 99.87 -0.62
CA GLU A 339 19.99 98.48 -0.49
C GLU A 339 21.10 97.61 0.12
N LEU A 340 22.35 97.80 -0.31
CA LEU A 340 23.55 97.15 0.21
C LEU A 340 23.88 97.55 1.65
N ASP A 341 23.53 98.76 2.10
CA ASP A 341 23.67 99.14 3.52
C ASP A 341 22.57 98.51 4.41
N ILE A 342 21.36 98.31 3.89
CA ILE A 342 20.32 97.50 4.56
C ILE A 342 20.72 96.01 4.57
N GLN A 343 21.20 95.49 3.45
CA GLN A 343 21.72 94.12 3.35
C GLN A 343 22.96 93.94 4.24
N ARG A 344 23.82 94.95 4.44
CA ARG A 344 24.92 94.90 5.42
C ARG A 344 24.41 94.79 6.86
N ALA A 345 23.32 95.47 7.22
CA ALA A 345 22.71 95.31 8.54
C ALA A 345 22.12 93.91 8.72
N SER A 346 21.40 93.41 7.71
CA SER A 346 20.88 92.03 7.67
C SER A 346 22.01 90.99 7.75
N VAL A 347 23.06 91.12 6.94
CA VAL A 347 24.23 90.22 6.92
C VAL A 347 25.00 90.25 8.24
N ARG A 348 25.05 91.38 8.95
CA ARG A 348 25.58 91.41 10.34
C ARG A 348 24.70 90.55 11.26
N GLN A 349 23.39 90.80 11.30
CA GLN A 349 22.46 90.00 12.12
C GLN A 349 22.49 88.50 11.78
N HIS A 350 22.65 88.15 10.49
CA HIS A 350 22.81 86.77 10.05
C HIS A 350 24.19 86.18 10.39
N LYS A 351 25.27 86.99 10.36
CA LYS A 351 26.60 86.57 10.83
C LYS A 351 26.59 86.31 12.34
N ASP A 352 25.95 87.16 13.12
CA ASP A 352 25.85 87.01 14.58
C ASP A 352 25.06 85.73 14.93
N LYS A 353 23.95 85.46 14.23
CA LYS A 353 23.20 84.19 14.33
C LYS A 353 24.02 82.98 13.87
N LEU A 354 24.78 83.09 12.78
CA LEU A 354 25.69 82.04 12.31
C LEU A 354 26.78 81.74 13.34
N GLN A 355 27.33 82.76 13.99
CA GLN A 355 28.34 82.60 15.02
C GLN A 355 27.76 81.90 16.26
N GLN A 356 26.58 82.30 16.73
CA GLN A 356 25.86 81.60 17.80
C GLN A 356 25.58 80.12 17.45
N LEU A 357 25.23 79.83 16.19
CA LEU A 357 25.04 78.44 15.73
C LEU A 357 26.36 77.66 15.65
N HIS A 358 27.48 78.28 15.28
CA HIS A 358 28.81 77.64 15.30
C HIS A 358 29.28 77.38 16.74
N GLU A 359 29.05 78.31 17.67
CA GLU A 359 29.37 78.14 19.10
C GLU A 359 28.53 77.00 19.72
N LEU A 360 27.24 76.91 19.37
CA LEU A 360 26.37 75.78 19.77
C LEU A 360 26.80 74.45 19.13
N LEU A 361 27.18 74.42 17.86
CA LEU A 361 27.68 73.21 17.19
C LEU A 361 29.01 72.74 17.79
N ALA A 362 29.96 73.66 18.02
CA ALA A 362 31.24 73.35 18.65
C ALA A 362 31.07 72.78 20.08
N ALA A 363 30.16 73.37 20.87
CA ALA A 363 29.82 72.83 22.18
C ALA A 363 29.22 71.42 22.10
N ARG A 364 28.34 71.15 21.12
CA ARG A 364 27.73 69.83 20.92
C ARG A 364 28.73 68.79 20.40
N GLU A 365 29.64 69.17 19.51
CA GLU A 365 30.74 68.32 19.07
C GLU A 365 31.69 67.99 20.22
N GLN A 366 32.05 68.96 21.07
CA GLN A 366 32.93 68.73 22.21
C GLN A 366 32.28 67.78 23.23
N GLU A 367 30.97 67.88 23.44
CA GLU A 367 30.22 66.95 24.29
C GLU A 367 30.16 65.55 23.67
N HIS A 368 29.89 65.42 22.38
CA HIS A 368 29.93 64.12 21.69
C HIS A 368 31.34 63.48 21.70
N ARG A 369 32.41 64.28 21.61
CA ARG A 369 33.79 63.77 21.73
C ARG A 369 34.07 63.19 23.12
N LYS A 370 33.69 63.89 24.19
CA LYS A 370 33.79 63.34 25.57
C LYS A 370 32.99 62.05 25.75
N GLN A 371 31.79 61.97 25.17
CA GLN A 371 30.95 60.77 25.22
C GLN A 371 31.51 59.60 24.38
N LEU A 372 32.39 59.87 23.41
CA LEU A 372 33.15 58.87 22.65
C LEU A 372 34.45 58.46 23.36
N GLU A 373 35.12 59.39 24.05
CA GLU A 373 36.30 59.12 24.89
C GLU A 373 35.95 58.24 26.10
N LEU A 374 34.73 58.35 26.64
CA LEU A 374 34.19 57.50 27.70
C LEU A 374 33.71 56.10 27.23
N ARG A 375 33.85 55.76 25.94
CA ARG A 375 33.49 54.45 25.40
C ARG A 375 34.74 53.64 25.06
N LEU A 376 34.74 52.36 25.45
CA LEU A 376 35.78 51.40 25.11
C LEU A 376 36.00 51.38 23.59
N GLN A 377 37.21 51.75 23.17
CA GLN A 377 37.60 51.78 21.76
C GLN A 377 37.69 50.34 21.22
N PRO A 378 36.97 49.99 20.13
CA PRO A 378 37.12 48.68 19.50
C PRO A 378 38.57 48.47 19.05
N GLY A 379 39.20 47.41 19.56
CA GLY A 379 40.62 47.13 19.32
C GLY A 379 41.60 47.78 20.30
N GLY A 380 41.14 48.55 21.30
CA GLY A 380 41.98 48.99 22.43
C GLY A 380 42.42 47.83 23.32
N ALA A 381 43.46 48.03 24.15
CA ALA A 381 43.95 47.01 25.08
C ALA A 381 42.85 46.56 26.06
N ASP A 382 42.17 47.51 26.71
CA ASP A 382 41.09 47.25 27.68
C ASP A 382 39.90 46.48 27.07
N PHE A 383 39.65 46.67 25.76
CA PHE A 383 38.64 45.92 25.02
C PHE A 383 39.09 44.48 24.76
N HIS A 384 40.36 44.27 24.37
CA HIS A 384 40.93 42.93 24.21
C HIS A 384 40.97 42.15 25.53
N ASP A 385 41.35 42.79 26.64
CA ASP A 385 41.33 42.17 27.97
C ASP A 385 39.92 41.79 28.41
N ALA A 386 38.93 42.65 28.19
CA ALA A 386 37.52 42.36 28.48
C ALA A 386 36.98 41.19 27.63
N VAL A 387 37.30 41.17 26.33
CA VAL A 387 36.90 40.08 25.42
C VAL A 387 37.63 38.77 25.78
N ALA A 388 38.95 38.81 26.02
CA ALA A 388 39.72 37.63 26.39
C ALA A 388 39.24 37.01 27.71
N LYS A 389 38.83 37.83 28.68
CA LYS A 389 38.27 37.38 29.96
C LYS A 389 36.91 36.69 29.80
N GLU A 390 36.02 37.22 28.97
CA GLU A 390 34.74 36.56 28.66
C GLU A 390 34.93 35.30 27.80
N VAL A 391 35.84 35.32 26.82
CA VAL A 391 36.22 34.13 26.02
C VAL A 391 36.75 33.03 26.92
N ALA A 392 37.70 33.30 27.80
CA ALA A 392 38.23 32.31 28.76
C ALA A 392 37.13 31.76 29.68
N SER A 393 36.21 32.61 30.16
CA SER A 393 35.07 32.17 30.96
C SER A 393 34.08 31.29 30.16
N VAL A 394 33.92 31.54 28.86
CA VAL A 394 33.10 30.73 27.95
C VAL A 394 33.79 29.39 27.65
N GLU A 395 35.09 29.40 27.37
CA GLU A 395 35.92 28.20 27.14
C GLU A 395 35.94 27.27 28.36
N GLU A 396 36.11 27.80 29.58
CA GLU A 396 36.03 27.04 30.83
C GLU A 396 34.64 26.37 31.00
N ARG A 397 33.57 27.12 30.74
CA ARG A 397 32.18 26.61 30.76
C ARG A 397 31.94 25.53 29.71
N HIS A 398 32.52 25.65 28.51
CA HIS A 398 32.43 24.62 27.48
C HIS A 398 33.24 23.37 27.84
N SER A 399 34.47 23.52 28.34
CA SER A 399 35.33 22.42 28.78
C SER A 399 34.68 21.60 29.89
N HIS A 400 34.12 22.26 30.92
CA HIS A 400 33.41 21.56 32.00
C HIS A 400 32.18 20.80 31.49
N ARG A 401 31.42 21.40 30.56
CA ARG A 401 30.22 20.77 29.99
C ARG A 401 30.55 19.64 29.01
N GLU A 402 31.70 19.69 28.34
CA GLU A 402 32.21 18.56 27.57
C GLU A 402 32.61 17.41 28.49
N ALA A 403 33.32 17.68 29.59
CA ALA A 403 33.69 16.66 30.57
C ALA A 403 32.46 15.97 31.17
N GLU A 404 31.41 16.71 31.56
CA GLU A 404 30.13 16.15 31.99
C GLU A 404 29.51 15.20 30.94
N LEU A 405 29.57 15.57 29.66
CA LEU A 405 29.00 14.78 28.57
C LEU A 405 29.85 13.54 28.28
N GLN A 406 31.18 13.63 28.36
CA GLN A 406 32.07 12.48 28.24
C GLN A 406 31.86 11.48 29.39
N GLU A 407 31.67 11.95 30.63
CA GLU A 407 31.35 11.10 31.78
C GLU A 407 29.98 10.40 31.61
N LYS A 408 28.94 11.14 31.23
CA LYS A 408 27.60 10.58 30.97
C LYS A 408 27.61 9.55 29.83
N LEU A 409 28.44 9.77 28.79
CA LEU A 409 28.66 8.80 27.71
C LEU A 409 29.43 7.56 28.18
N ALA A 410 30.41 7.71 29.08
CA ALA A 410 31.14 6.58 29.66
C ALA A 410 30.23 5.72 30.56
N GLU A 411 29.39 6.36 31.38
CA GLU A 411 28.46 5.68 32.27
C GLU A 411 27.35 4.96 31.49
N GLY A 412 26.76 5.62 30.48
CA GLY A 412 25.80 4.99 29.57
C GLY A 412 26.39 3.80 28.79
N ARG A 413 27.67 3.86 28.40
CA ARG A 413 28.38 2.72 27.77
C ARG A 413 28.51 1.53 28.73
N LYS A 414 28.87 1.74 30.00
CA LYS A 414 28.93 0.66 31.00
C LYS A 414 27.58 -0.04 31.17
N GLN A 415 26.52 0.75 31.32
CA GLN A 415 25.15 0.25 31.49
C GLN A 415 24.70 -0.54 30.27
N TYR A 416 24.99 -0.06 29.06
CA TYR A 416 24.74 -0.78 27.82
C TYR A 416 25.52 -2.10 27.72
N THR A 417 26.81 -2.13 28.10
CA THR A 417 27.59 -3.38 28.09
C THR A 417 27.08 -4.41 29.11
N ALA A 418 26.68 -3.98 30.31
CA ALA A 418 26.10 -4.88 31.31
C ALA A 418 24.79 -5.51 30.80
N LEU A 419 23.95 -4.72 30.11
CA LEU A 419 22.72 -5.20 29.50
C LEU A 419 22.99 -6.17 28.33
N GLU A 420 24.03 -5.93 27.50
CA GLU A 420 24.44 -6.90 26.48
C GLU A 420 24.88 -8.24 27.08
N ASP A 421 25.59 -8.24 28.21
CA ASP A 421 26.01 -9.47 28.90
C ASP A 421 24.84 -10.22 29.55
N GLU A 422 23.88 -9.51 30.16
CA GLU A 422 22.61 -10.10 30.63
C GLU A 422 21.81 -10.73 29.48
N PHE A 423 21.70 -10.04 28.34
CA PHE A 423 21.10 -10.63 27.14
C PHE A 423 21.87 -11.88 26.71
N ARG A 424 23.20 -11.83 26.51
CA ARG A 424 24.03 -12.99 26.10
C ARG A 424 23.84 -14.21 27.00
N MET A 425 23.68 -14.01 28.31
CA MET A 425 23.36 -15.10 29.24
C MET A 425 21.97 -15.69 29.00
N ALA A 426 20.93 -14.86 28.87
CA ALA A 426 19.59 -15.32 28.51
C ALA A 426 19.53 -16.03 27.15
N LEU A 427 20.24 -15.50 26.14
CA LEU A 427 20.40 -16.09 24.81
C LEU A 427 20.98 -17.52 24.86
N THR A 428 21.90 -17.75 25.79
CA THR A 428 22.59 -19.05 25.99
C THR A 428 21.69 -20.06 26.69
N ILE A 429 20.98 -19.63 27.75
CA ILE A 429 19.98 -20.46 28.44
C ILE A 429 18.87 -20.90 27.48
N GLU A 430 18.42 -19.99 26.62
CA GLU A 430 17.35 -20.28 25.67
C GLU A 430 17.80 -21.19 24.51
N ALA A 431 19.07 -21.07 24.08
CA ALA A 431 19.63 -21.99 23.09
C ALA A 431 19.64 -23.45 23.62
N ALA A 432 19.97 -23.65 24.89
CA ALA A 432 19.99 -24.99 25.52
C ALA A 432 18.58 -25.64 25.55
N ARG A 433 17.55 -24.88 25.94
CA ARG A 433 16.15 -25.36 25.92
C ARG A 433 15.69 -25.74 24.51
N PHE A 434 16.17 -25.03 23.49
CA PHE A 434 15.80 -25.32 22.11
C PHE A 434 16.49 -26.56 21.50
N SER A 435 17.61 -27.02 22.07
CA SER A 435 18.10 -28.39 21.80
C SER A 435 17.17 -29.44 22.41
N GLU A 436 16.80 -29.30 23.70
CA GLU A 436 15.95 -30.25 24.42
C GLU A 436 14.60 -30.46 23.71
N VAL A 437 13.93 -29.37 23.30
CA VAL A 437 12.66 -29.43 22.57
C VAL A 437 12.83 -30.03 21.17
N LYS A 438 13.94 -29.76 20.48
CA LYS A 438 14.20 -30.33 19.15
C LYS A 438 14.37 -31.85 19.21
N GLU A 439 15.14 -32.35 20.17
CA GLU A 439 15.39 -33.79 20.32
C GLU A 439 14.08 -34.56 20.57
N ALA A 440 13.18 -34.01 21.38
CA ALA A 440 11.83 -34.57 21.59
C ALA A 440 10.97 -34.58 20.30
N CYS A 441 11.04 -33.51 19.49
CA CYS A 441 10.34 -33.45 18.20
C CYS A 441 10.88 -34.47 17.20
N ASP A 442 12.20 -34.60 17.08
CA ASP A 442 12.84 -35.56 16.17
C ASP A 442 12.42 -37.00 16.54
N GLN A 443 12.37 -37.32 17.85
CA GLN A 443 11.89 -38.63 18.32
C GLN A 443 10.41 -38.91 17.99
N MET A 444 9.50 -37.95 18.22
CA MET A 444 8.08 -38.08 17.87
C MET A 444 7.86 -38.31 16.36
N THR A 445 8.71 -37.73 15.49
CA THR A 445 8.60 -38.00 14.04
C THR A 445 9.02 -39.41 13.64
N ALA A 446 9.91 -40.07 14.40
CA ALA A 446 10.30 -41.45 14.16
C ALA A 446 9.14 -42.42 14.49
N GLU A 447 8.49 -42.24 15.64
CA GLU A 447 7.32 -43.04 16.06
C GLU A 447 6.16 -42.94 15.05
N LEU A 448 5.92 -41.73 14.51
CA LEU A 448 4.91 -41.49 13.48
C LEU A 448 5.21 -42.24 12.16
N MET A 449 6.48 -42.42 11.80
CA MET A 449 6.89 -43.19 10.61
C MET A 449 6.67 -44.70 10.80
N GLU A 450 6.88 -45.24 11.99
CA GLU A 450 6.57 -46.63 12.31
C GLU A 450 5.06 -46.92 12.28
N LEU A 451 4.24 -46.01 12.83
CA LEU A 451 2.77 -46.10 12.75
C LEU A 451 2.26 -46.07 11.29
N LYS A 452 2.88 -45.29 10.40
CA LYS A 452 2.56 -45.31 8.97
C LYS A 452 2.87 -46.66 8.30
N ALA A 453 3.99 -47.28 8.67
CA ALA A 453 4.38 -48.58 8.11
C ALA A 453 3.41 -49.71 8.52
N THR A 454 2.97 -49.73 9.78
CA THR A 454 1.99 -50.72 10.27
C THR A 454 0.61 -50.54 9.63
N LEU A 455 0.16 -49.29 9.43
CA LEU A 455 -1.09 -49.00 8.72
C LEU A 455 -1.08 -49.50 7.26
N ALA A 456 0.01 -49.28 6.53
CA ALA A 456 0.17 -49.76 5.16
C ALA A 456 0.12 -51.30 5.07
N GLN A 457 0.74 -51.99 6.03
CA GLN A 457 0.68 -53.46 6.12
C GLN A 457 -0.76 -53.97 6.36
N SER A 458 -1.57 -53.22 7.11
CA SER A 458 -2.98 -53.57 7.36
C SER A 458 -3.84 -53.47 6.08
N GLN A 459 -3.73 -52.36 5.35
CA GLN A 459 -4.48 -52.14 4.09
C GLN A 459 -4.14 -53.19 3.01
N GLU A 460 -2.91 -53.69 3.00
CA GLU A 460 -2.48 -54.75 2.07
C GLU A 460 -3.07 -56.13 2.41
N ARG A 461 -3.35 -56.41 3.70
CA ARG A 461 -4.11 -57.61 4.11
C ARG A 461 -5.58 -57.50 3.71
N GLU A 462 -6.17 -56.32 3.86
CA GLU A 462 -7.55 -56.04 3.45
C GLU A 462 -7.77 -56.26 1.95
N ARG A 463 -6.88 -55.73 1.10
CA ARG A 463 -6.92 -55.96 -0.37
C ARG A 463 -6.91 -57.44 -0.74
N LYS A 464 -6.05 -58.24 -0.10
CA LYS A 464 -5.94 -59.70 -0.32
C LYS A 464 -7.16 -60.47 0.17
N SER A 465 -7.84 -59.99 1.22
CA SER A 465 -9.14 -60.54 1.63
C SER A 465 -10.22 -60.23 0.58
N GLY A 466 -10.22 -59.00 0.05
CA GLY A 466 -11.16 -58.56 -1.00
C GLY A 466 -11.07 -59.38 -2.30
N SER A 467 -9.87 -59.71 -2.78
CA SER A 467 -9.72 -60.53 -3.99
C SER A 467 -10.22 -61.96 -3.79
N LEU A 468 -9.93 -62.59 -2.65
CA LEU A 468 -10.45 -63.91 -2.28
C LEU A 468 -11.99 -63.97 -2.29
N VAL A 469 -12.66 -62.92 -1.79
CA VAL A 469 -14.12 -62.82 -1.81
C VAL A 469 -14.66 -62.71 -3.26
N GLN A 470 -13.96 -62.00 -4.15
CA GLN A 470 -14.33 -61.90 -5.57
C GLN A 470 -14.18 -63.24 -6.30
N GLU A 471 -13.07 -63.96 -6.09
CA GLU A 471 -12.82 -65.29 -6.67
C GLU A 471 -13.88 -66.32 -6.26
N LEU A 472 -14.20 -66.39 -4.95
CA LEU A 472 -15.27 -67.25 -4.42
C LEU A 472 -16.64 -66.90 -5.03
N THR A 473 -16.94 -65.60 -5.16
CA THR A 473 -18.20 -65.12 -5.77
C THR A 473 -18.30 -65.51 -7.25
N ALA A 474 -17.20 -65.42 -8.01
CA ALA A 474 -17.14 -65.85 -9.40
C ALA A 474 -17.36 -67.36 -9.55
N MET A 475 -16.71 -68.17 -8.71
CA MET A 475 -16.87 -69.63 -8.70
C MET A 475 -18.32 -70.06 -8.42
N VAL A 476 -18.98 -69.44 -7.43
CA VAL A 476 -20.40 -69.70 -7.11
C VAL A 476 -21.32 -69.34 -8.29
N LYS A 477 -21.03 -68.23 -8.99
CA LYS A 477 -21.78 -67.83 -10.19
C LYS A 477 -21.60 -68.83 -11.34
N GLU A 478 -20.40 -69.36 -11.54
CA GLU A 478 -20.12 -70.35 -12.58
C GLU A 478 -20.85 -71.68 -12.34
N GLN A 479 -20.78 -72.21 -11.11
CA GLN A 479 -21.49 -73.45 -10.73
C GLN A 479 -23.01 -73.33 -10.96
N LYS A 480 -23.60 -72.15 -10.69
CA LYS A 480 -25.01 -71.87 -10.97
C LYS A 480 -25.35 -71.87 -12.47
N SER A 481 -24.41 -71.48 -13.34
CA SER A 481 -24.57 -71.59 -14.80
C SER A 481 -24.54 -73.06 -15.23
N ARG A 482 -23.51 -73.81 -14.84
CA ARG A 482 -23.34 -75.25 -15.16
C ARG A 482 -24.57 -76.08 -14.77
N ILE A 483 -25.14 -75.83 -13.58
CA ILE A 483 -26.39 -76.49 -13.13
C ILE A 483 -27.57 -76.15 -14.05
N SER A 484 -27.69 -74.89 -14.47
CA SER A 484 -28.77 -74.42 -15.36
C SER A 484 -28.66 -75.02 -16.77
N GLU A 485 -27.44 -75.14 -17.28
CA GLU A 485 -27.12 -75.76 -18.58
C GLU A 485 -27.45 -77.27 -18.58
N LEU A 486 -27.08 -78.00 -17.52
CA LEU A 486 -27.44 -79.42 -17.35
C LEU A 486 -28.96 -79.64 -17.30
N ILE A 487 -29.70 -78.74 -16.62
CA ILE A 487 -31.18 -78.78 -16.59
C ILE A 487 -31.76 -78.55 -18.00
N LYS A 488 -31.17 -77.64 -18.78
CA LYS A 488 -31.59 -77.40 -20.17
C LYS A 488 -31.29 -78.62 -21.06
N ALA A 489 -30.05 -79.10 -21.09
CA ALA A 489 -29.66 -80.25 -21.90
C ALA A 489 -30.51 -81.51 -21.62
N LYS A 490 -30.89 -81.73 -20.36
CA LYS A 490 -31.82 -82.82 -19.97
C LYS A 490 -33.24 -82.64 -20.54
N ARG A 491 -33.75 -81.41 -20.69
CA ARG A 491 -35.03 -81.14 -21.35
C ARG A 491 -34.92 -81.35 -22.86
N ASP A 492 -33.88 -80.79 -23.47
CA ASP A 492 -33.66 -80.82 -24.91
C ASP A 492 -33.52 -82.27 -25.42
N ALA A 493 -32.79 -83.13 -24.69
CA ALA A 493 -32.69 -84.56 -24.98
C ALA A 493 -34.02 -85.32 -24.82
N VAL A 494 -34.87 -84.94 -23.86
CA VAL A 494 -36.22 -85.52 -23.70
C VAL A 494 -37.15 -85.08 -24.82
N THR A 495 -36.95 -83.91 -25.43
CA THR A 495 -37.68 -83.51 -26.64
C THR A 495 -37.20 -84.25 -27.89
N ASP A 496 -35.89 -84.42 -28.10
CA ASP A 496 -35.37 -85.18 -29.26
C ASP A 496 -35.87 -86.63 -29.28
N LEU A 497 -35.80 -87.32 -28.14
CA LEU A 497 -36.29 -88.69 -28.01
C LEU A 497 -37.78 -88.81 -28.31
N LYS A 498 -38.58 -87.77 -28.03
CA LYS A 498 -40.00 -87.73 -28.41
C LYS A 498 -40.18 -87.51 -29.91
N SER A 499 -39.48 -86.57 -30.54
CA SER A 499 -39.62 -86.32 -31.98
C SER A 499 -39.17 -87.52 -32.81
N ARG A 500 -38.05 -88.16 -32.45
CA ARG A 500 -37.55 -89.35 -33.15
C ARG A 500 -38.52 -90.53 -33.10
N LEU A 501 -39.25 -90.69 -32.00
CA LEU A 501 -40.28 -91.73 -31.87
C LEU A 501 -41.45 -91.49 -32.85
N HIS A 502 -41.94 -90.24 -32.94
CA HIS A 502 -42.99 -89.87 -33.92
C HIS A 502 -42.51 -90.00 -35.38
N SER A 503 -41.24 -89.67 -35.67
CA SER A 503 -40.68 -89.85 -37.02
C SER A 503 -40.63 -91.32 -37.43
N LEU A 504 -40.18 -92.22 -36.55
CA LEU A 504 -40.14 -93.67 -36.82
C LEU A 504 -41.54 -94.25 -37.03
N GLU A 505 -42.54 -93.78 -36.28
CA GLU A 505 -43.95 -94.14 -36.50
C GLU A 505 -44.46 -93.68 -37.88
N ALA A 506 -44.02 -92.52 -38.37
CA ALA A 506 -44.37 -91.99 -39.68
C ALA A 506 -43.64 -92.72 -40.85
N GLU A 507 -42.35 -93.04 -40.70
CA GLU A 507 -41.56 -93.78 -41.69
C GLU A 507 -42.13 -95.18 -41.94
N VAL A 508 -42.52 -95.90 -40.88
CA VAL A 508 -43.23 -97.21 -40.97
C VAL A 508 -44.59 -97.08 -41.68
N GLY A 509 -45.19 -95.90 -41.69
CA GLY A 509 -46.36 -95.57 -42.51
C GLY A 509 -46.03 -95.33 -43.99
N GLN A 510 -44.92 -94.65 -44.29
CA GLN A 510 -44.52 -94.29 -45.66
C GLN A 510 -43.97 -95.46 -46.47
N ASP A 511 -43.18 -96.37 -45.87
CA ASP A 511 -42.64 -97.55 -46.58
C ASP A 511 -43.76 -98.43 -47.17
N ARG A 512 -44.88 -98.56 -46.43
CA ARG A 512 -46.08 -99.28 -46.88
C ARG A 512 -46.72 -98.65 -48.13
N HIS A 513 -46.54 -97.35 -48.33
CA HIS A 513 -47.07 -96.62 -49.48
C HIS A 513 -46.09 -96.59 -50.67
N LEU A 514 -44.79 -96.47 -50.42
CA LEU A 514 -43.76 -96.45 -51.47
C LEU A 514 -43.66 -97.80 -52.22
N GLY A 515 -43.85 -98.92 -51.51
CA GLY A 515 -43.89 -100.25 -52.14
C GLY A 515 -44.95 -100.40 -53.24
N LEU A 516 -46.07 -99.66 -53.15
CA LEU A 516 -47.14 -99.68 -54.15
C LEU A 516 -46.83 -98.80 -55.39
N GLN A 517 -45.99 -97.76 -55.24
CA GLN A 517 -45.66 -96.84 -56.33
C GLN A 517 -44.50 -97.33 -57.21
N LEU A 518 -43.57 -98.11 -56.65
CA LEU A 518 -42.38 -98.58 -57.36
C LEU A 518 -42.72 -99.56 -58.51
N GLU A 519 -43.82 -100.30 -58.41
CA GLU A 519 -44.31 -101.16 -59.51
C GLU A 519 -44.88 -100.37 -60.70
N LEU A 520 -45.43 -99.18 -60.47
CA LEU A 520 -45.95 -98.32 -61.55
C LEU A 520 -44.82 -97.70 -62.38
N LEU A 521 -43.85 -97.06 -61.71
CA LEU A 521 -42.78 -96.29 -62.38
C LEU A 521 -41.84 -97.14 -63.25
N LYS A 522 -41.77 -98.46 -63.02
CA LYS A 522 -41.04 -99.40 -63.89
C LYS A 522 -41.58 -99.41 -65.33
N LYS A 523 -42.87 -99.18 -65.56
CA LYS A 523 -43.48 -99.17 -66.91
C LYS A 523 -43.12 -97.92 -67.72
N ASP A 524 -43.10 -96.74 -67.11
CA ASP A 524 -42.86 -95.49 -67.83
C ASP A 524 -41.40 -95.28 -68.26
N LYS A 525 -40.43 -95.80 -67.49
CA LYS A 525 -38.99 -95.62 -67.77
C LYS A 525 -38.57 -96.10 -69.17
N ALA A 526 -39.22 -97.14 -69.71
CA ALA A 526 -38.92 -97.69 -71.03
C ALA A 526 -39.28 -96.74 -72.19
N ARG A 527 -40.20 -95.77 -71.98
CA ARG A 527 -40.76 -94.93 -73.04
C ARG A 527 -39.89 -93.73 -73.43
N VAL A 528 -39.04 -93.24 -72.53
CA VAL A 528 -38.36 -91.94 -72.69
C VAL A 528 -36.97 -92.03 -73.32
N LEU A 529 -36.29 -93.18 -73.19
CA LEU A 529 -34.93 -93.40 -73.71
C LEU A 529 -34.81 -93.28 -75.25
N SER A 530 -35.92 -93.40 -75.99
CA SER A 530 -35.95 -93.31 -77.46
C SER A 530 -36.01 -91.87 -78.00
N GLN A 531 -36.21 -90.85 -77.17
CA GLN A 531 -36.40 -89.47 -77.64
C GLN A 531 -35.16 -88.56 -77.54
N LEU A 532 -34.18 -88.89 -76.69
CA LEU A 532 -33.07 -87.97 -76.39
C LEU A 532 -31.93 -87.95 -77.44
N MET A 533 -31.82 -88.96 -78.30
CA MET A 533 -30.74 -89.08 -79.30
C MET A 533 -30.91 -88.20 -80.55
N ALA A 534 -31.79 -87.20 -80.51
CA ALA A 534 -32.32 -86.54 -81.72
C ALA A 534 -31.93 -85.05 -81.88
N GLN A 535 -31.14 -84.45 -80.96
CA GLN A 535 -30.96 -82.98 -80.92
C GLN A 535 -29.50 -82.49 -80.70
N GLU A 536 -28.49 -83.23 -81.13
CA GLU A 536 -27.07 -82.82 -81.02
C GLU A 536 -26.52 -82.00 -82.22
N SER A 537 -27.32 -81.65 -83.23
CA SER A 537 -26.79 -81.30 -84.58
C SER A 537 -26.89 -79.84 -85.06
N VAL A 538 -27.20 -78.86 -84.20
CA VAL A 538 -27.64 -77.51 -84.67
C VAL A 538 -26.76 -76.32 -84.27
N ILE A 539 -25.95 -76.39 -83.21
CA ILE A 539 -25.25 -75.20 -82.63
C ILE A 539 -23.72 -75.31 -82.70
N ASP A 540 -23.18 -75.51 -83.91
CA ASP A 540 -21.74 -75.32 -84.22
C ASP A 540 -21.52 -74.47 -85.48
N GLY A 541 -22.50 -73.60 -85.78
CA GLY A 541 -22.47 -72.66 -86.90
C GLY A 541 -22.04 -71.25 -86.50
N LEU A 542 -21.31 -70.57 -87.40
CA LEU A 542 -21.04 -69.12 -87.37
C LEU A 542 -20.17 -68.61 -86.20
N LYS A 543 -19.16 -69.41 -85.84
CA LYS A 543 -17.86 -68.86 -85.44
C LYS A 543 -17.33 -67.91 -86.53
N VAL A 544 -16.73 -66.80 -86.10
CA VAL A 544 -15.82 -65.89 -86.85
C VAL A 544 -16.45 -65.13 -88.03
N GLU A 545 -16.39 -63.79 -87.96
CA GLU A 545 -15.94 -62.83 -88.99
C GLU A 545 -16.39 -61.38 -88.64
N ARG A 546 -15.69 -60.28 -88.95
CA ARG A 546 -14.33 -60.11 -89.51
C ARG A 546 -13.68 -58.79 -89.02
N LYS A 547 -12.72 -58.93 -88.09
CA LYS A 547 -11.46 -58.16 -87.93
C LYS A 547 -11.22 -56.89 -88.80
N ILE A 548 -10.90 -55.76 -88.12
CA ILE A 548 -10.03 -54.62 -88.55
C ILE A 548 -10.66 -53.78 -89.72
N TRP A 549 -10.48 -52.46 -89.93
CA TRP A 549 -9.42 -51.48 -89.65
C TRP A 549 -9.99 -50.09 -89.30
N GLY A 550 -9.18 -49.18 -88.73
CA GLY A 550 -9.57 -47.77 -88.56
C GLY A 550 -8.81 -46.98 -87.49
N GLN A 551 -7.47 -46.98 -87.53
CA GLN A 551 -6.64 -46.21 -86.59
C GLN A 551 -5.56 -45.41 -87.36
N GLU A 552 -4.93 -44.46 -86.66
CA GLU A 552 -3.72 -43.72 -87.10
C GLU A 552 -3.88 -42.78 -88.31
N LEU A 553 -4.34 -41.55 -88.02
CA LEU A 553 -4.03 -40.39 -88.85
C LEU A 553 -3.62 -39.22 -87.95
N ALA A 554 -2.32 -39.11 -87.70
CA ALA A 554 -1.72 -38.10 -86.84
C ALA A 554 -0.55 -37.41 -87.54
N GLN A 555 -0.46 -36.09 -87.32
CA GLN A 555 0.76 -35.27 -87.42
C GLN A 555 1.45 -35.12 -88.79
N GLN A 556 1.42 -33.89 -89.34
CA GLN A 556 2.59 -32.98 -89.52
C GLN A 556 2.26 -31.83 -90.49
N GLY A 557 3.10 -30.79 -90.53
CA GLY A 557 3.00 -29.67 -91.48
C GLY A 557 4.17 -28.68 -91.36
N ALA A 558 4.54 -28.00 -92.45
CA ALA A 558 5.55 -26.93 -92.49
C ALA A 558 5.47 -26.10 -93.80
N SER A 559 6.11 -24.91 -93.80
CA SER A 559 6.35 -23.95 -94.91
C SER A 559 5.12 -23.39 -95.66
N LEU A 560 4.86 -22.06 -95.69
CA LEU A 560 5.63 -20.89 -96.18
C LEU A 560 5.54 -20.69 -97.71
N ALA A 561 4.65 -19.77 -98.13
CA ALA A 561 4.50 -19.34 -99.53
C ALA A 561 3.91 -17.91 -99.67
N GLN A 562 4.39 -16.93 -98.89
CA GLN A 562 3.82 -15.56 -98.83
C GLN A 562 4.80 -14.43 -99.23
N ASP A 563 5.78 -14.72 -100.11
CA ASP A 563 6.74 -13.72 -100.63
C ASP A 563 6.43 -13.31 -102.09
N ARG A 564 5.19 -12.87 -102.35
CA ARG A 564 4.75 -12.44 -103.71
C ARG A 564 4.51 -10.93 -103.86
N GLY A 565 4.27 -10.18 -102.76
CA GLY A 565 4.02 -8.73 -102.82
C GLY A 565 5.26 -7.86 -103.10
N ARG A 566 6.49 -8.42 -103.06
CA ARG A 566 7.74 -7.66 -103.21
C ARG A 566 8.03 -7.12 -104.62
N LEU A 567 7.22 -7.43 -105.62
CA LEU A 567 7.45 -7.00 -107.01
C LEU A 567 6.59 -5.81 -107.48
N GLU A 568 5.52 -5.48 -106.77
CA GLU A 568 4.67 -4.32 -107.07
C GLU A 568 5.40 -3.00 -106.77
N ALA A 569 6.20 -3.00 -105.69
CA ALA A 569 7.05 -1.88 -105.24
C ALA A 569 8.17 -1.44 -106.21
N ARG A 570 8.24 -1.98 -107.44
CA ARG A 570 9.17 -1.54 -108.50
C ARG A 570 8.52 -0.70 -109.60
N ILE A 571 7.19 -0.63 -109.67
CA ILE A 571 6.48 0.18 -110.67
C ILE A 571 6.33 1.65 -110.21
N GLU A 572 6.26 1.89 -108.91
CA GLU A 572 6.31 3.24 -108.32
C GLU A 572 7.63 3.97 -108.64
N VAL A 573 8.75 3.25 -108.58
CA VAL A 573 10.12 3.81 -108.66
C VAL A 573 10.35 4.62 -109.95
N LEU A 574 9.94 4.08 -111.11
CA LEU A 574 10.14 4.75 -112.39
C LEU A 574 9.11 5.85 -112.68
N SER A 575 7.98 5.86 -111.95
CA SER A 575 7.03 6.97 -111.98
C SER A 575 7.56 8.19 -111.22
N ALA A 576 8.36 7.96 -110.17
CA ALA A 576 8.94 9.02 -109.33
C ALA A 576 10.01 9.86 -110.04
N GLU A 577 10.78 9.30 -110.98
CA GLU A 577 11.89 10.01 -111.63
C GLU A 577 11.41 11.10 -112.62
N LEU A 578 10.31 10.86 -113.33
CA LEU A 578 9.72 11.84 -114.26
C LEU A 578 9.10 13.03 -113.52
N GLU A 579 8.48 12.75 -112.37
CA GLU A 579 7.96 13.74 -111.43
C GLU A 579 9.08 14.58 -110.80
N ALA A 580 10.25 13.98 -110.54
CA ALA A 580 11.40 14.63 -109.91
C ALA A 580 12.01 15.76 -110.77
N GLN A 581 12.09 15.59 -112.09
CA GLN A 581 12.69 16.57 -113.00
C GLN A 581 11.86 17.85 -113.14
N ARG A 582 10.51 17.75 -113.19
CA ARG A 582 9.65 18.94 -113.15
C ARG A 582 9.79 19.68 -111.82
N LYS A 583 9.74 18.94 -110.70
CA LYS A 583 9.94 19.51 -109.36
C LYS A 583 11.32 20.15 -109.20
N GLN A 584 12.34 19.73 -109.95
CA GLN A 584 13.65 20.38 -109.90
C GLN A 584 13.63 21.80 -110.49
N ASN A 585 12.97 22.00 -111.63
CA ASN A 585 12.94 23.31 -112.29
C ASN A 585 12.09 24.34 -111.51
N GLU A 586 11.03 23.89 -110.84
CA GLU A 586 10.28 24.73 -109.88
C GLU A 586 11.13 25.06 -108.64
N LYS A 587 11.79 24.05 -108.03
CA LYS A 587 12.71 24.27 -106.90
C LYS A 587 13.80 25.28 -107.22
N ASP A 588 14.38 25.29 -108.42
CA ASP A 588 15.49 26.20 -108.74
C ASP A 588 15.02 27.66 -108.90
N ASN A 589 13.79 27.88 -109.38
CA ASN A 589 13.17 29.21 -109.42
C ASN A 589 12.73 29.68 -108.03
N ASP A 590 12.13 28.81 -107.23
CA ASP A 590 11.85 29.08 -105.82
C ASP A 590 13.15 29.31 -105.03
N THR A 591 14.24 28.60 -105.33
CA THR A 591 15.57 28.81 -104.72
C THR A 591 16.09 30.21 -104.98
N LEU A 592 15.81 30.83 -106.13
CA LEU A 592 16.17 32.23 -106.40
C LEU A 592 15.31 33.22 -105.60
N ARG A 593 13.99 32.98 -105.48
CA ARG A 593 13.11 33.78 -104.60
C ARG A 593 13.48 33.64 -103.13
N ILE A 594 13.80 32.42 -102.69
CA ILE A 594 14.28 32.10 -101.34
C ILE A 594 15.61 32.80 -101.09
N LYS A 595 16.57 32.78 -102.04
CA LYS A 595 17.85 33.52 -101.90
C LYS A 595 17.67 35.03 -101.82
N ALA A 596 16.77 35.62 -102.61
CA ALA A 596 16.44 37.04 -102.50
C ALA A 596 15.86 37.38 -101.13
N LYS A 597 14.83 36.62 -100.70
CA LYS A 597 14.23 36.78 -99.36
C LYS A 597 15.25 36.56 -98.23
N ILE A 598 16.18 35.61 -98.37
CA ILE A 598 17.26 35.38 -97.41
C ILE A 598 18.15 36.62 -97.26
N MET A 599 18.41 37.40 -98.31
CA MET A 599 19.19 38.64 -98.17
C MET A 599 18.42 39.76 -97.45
N ASP A 600 17.11 39.88 -97.68
CA ASP A 600 16.25 40.82 -96.93
C ASP A 600 16.14 40.40 -95.46
N ASP A 601 15.86 39.11 -95.20
CA ASP A 601 15.82 38.51 -93.86
C ASP A 601 17.19 38.65 -93.15
N GLN A 602 18.32 38.51 -93.87
CA GLN A 602 19.68 38.75 -93.35
C GLN A 602 19.93 40.22 -93.01
N THR A 603 19.45 41.16 -93.84
CA THR A 603 19.62 42.60 -93.62
C THR A 603 18.83 43.05 -92.38
N GLU A 604 17.59 42.58 -92.25
CA GLU A 604 16.76 42.77 -91.06
C GLU A 604 17.35 42.05 -89.83
N THR A 605 17.98 40.89 -90.00
CA THR A 605 18.72 40.20 -88.94
C THR A 605 19.91 41.03 -88.47
N ILE A 606 20.69 41.65 -89.36
CA ILE A 606 21.82 42.53 -88.99
C ILE A 606 21.32 43.76 -88.22
N ARG A 607 20.18 44.36 -88.61
CA ARG A 607 19.56 45.46 -87.87
C ARG A 607 19.18 45.03 -86.44
N ARG A 608 18.47 43.91 -86.30
CA ARG A 608 18.09 43.33 -84.99
C ARG A 608 19.29 42.93 -84.14
N LEU A 609 20.36 42.40 -84.75
CA LEU A 609 21.61 42.08 -84.04
C LEU A 609 22.30 43.33 -83.49
N LYS A 610 22.25 44.46 -84.22
CA LYS A 610 22.81 45.74 -83.75
C LYS A 610 21.99 46.35 -82.60
N GLU A 611 20.67 46.32 -82.70
CA GLU A 611 19.77 46.76 -81.62
C GLU A 611 19.97 45.88 -80.38
N SER A 612 20.01 44.56 -80.55
CA SER A 612 20.32 43.59 -79.50
C SER A 612 21.75 43.72 -78.93
N LEU A 613 22.69 44.35 -79.63
CA LEU A 613 24.01 44.70 -79.08
C LEU A 613 23.95 45.95 -78.19
N GLN A 614 23.27 47.00 -78.63
CA GLN A 614 23.06 48.21 -77.82
C GLN A 614 22.31 47.89 -76.51
N GLU A 615 21.28 47.04 -76.58
CA GLU A 615 20.57 46.56 -75.39
C GLU A 615 21.48 45.79 -74.41
N ARG A 616 22.43 45.00 -74.93
CA ARG A 616 23.42 44.29 -74.09
C ARG A 616 24.39 45.26 -73.40
N ASP A 617 24.88 46.28 -74.09
CA ASP A 617 25.77 47.28 -73.48
C ASP A 617 25.07 48.09 -72.39
N ASP A 618 23.79 48.41 -72.57
CA ASP A 618 22.98 49.07 -71.53
C ASP A 618 22.61 48.15 -70.37
N GLN A 619 22.44 46.85 -70.61
CA GLN A 619 22.37 45.84 -69.55
C GLN A 619 23.70 45.74 -68.78
N ILE A 620 24.84 45.69 -69.46
CA ILE A 620 26.18 45.64 -68.84
C ILE A 620 26.43 46.87 -67.95
N ARG A 621 25.98 48.07 -68.34
CA ARG A 621 26.09 49.27 -67.50
C ARG A 621 25.25 49.17 -66.22
N ARG A 622 24.00 48.72 -66.31
CA ARG A 622 23.13 48.49 -65.13
C ARG A 622 23.73 47.45 -64.19
N LEU A 623 24.17 46.31 -64.74
CA LEU A 623 24.84 45.25 -63.99
C LEU A 623 26.12 45.73 -63.27
N LYS A 624 26.87 46.68 -63.83
CA LYS A 624 28.04 47.28 -63.16
C LYS A 624 27.65 48.19 -61.99
N GLU A 625 26.61 49.01 -62.13
CA GLU A 625 26.10 49.80 -61.00
C GLU A 625 25.48 48.94 -59.90
N GLU A 626 24.75 47.89 -60.29
CA GLU A 626 24.19 46.90 -59.38
C GLU A 626 25.30 46.14 -58.65
N ALA A 627 26.37 45.74 -59.36
CA ALA A 627 27.57 45.15 -58.75
C ALA A 627 28.28 46.10 -57.78
N ALA A 628 28.41 47.40 -58.10
CA ALA A 628 29.01 48.37 -57.18
C ALA A 628 28.14 48.60 -55.92
N LYS A 629 26.80 48.65 -56.08
CA LYS A 629 25.84 48.72 -54.97
C LYS A 629 25.86 47.44 -54.13
N ALA A 630 26.01 46.28 -54.76
CA ALA A 630 26.21 45.00 -54.11
C ALA A 630 27.55 44.94 -53.36
N GLN A 631 28.65 45.44 -53.94
CA GLN A 631 29.96 45.50 -53.29
C GLN A 631 29.93 46.38 -52.04
N LYS A 632 29.29 47.56 -52.08
CA LYS A 632 29.14 48.40 -50.88
C LYS A 632 28.35 47.69 -49.78
N ARG A 633 27.23 47.03 -50.14
CA ARG A 633 26.44 46.22 -49.21
C ARG A 633 27.23 45.04 -48.64
N LEU A 634 27.99 44.33 -49.47
CA LEU A 634 28.86 43.23 -49.03
C LEU A 634 30.00 43.71 -48.13
N GLN A 635 30.46 44.95 -48.27
CA GLN A 635 31.45 45.53 -47.37
C GLN A 635 30.81 46.01 -46.05
N GLU A 636 29.64 46.63 -46.09
CA GLU A 636 28.84 46.95 -44.89
C GLU A 636 28.51 45.67 -44.10
N GLN A 637 28.12 44.60 -44.80
CA GLN A 637 27.91 43.27 -44.23
C GLN A 637 29.21 42.63 -43.74
N LEU A 638 30.36 42.83 -44.38
CA LEU A 638 31.64 42.30 -43.90
C LEU A 638 32.12 43.02 -42.63
N GLU A 639 31.90 44.34 -42.53
CA GLU A 639 32.17 45.13 -41.33
C GLU A 639 31.23 44.69 -40.19
N GLU A 640 29.94 44.46 -40.47
CA GLU A 640 28.99 43.91 -39.50
C GLU A 640 29.38 42.47 -39.06
N GLU A 641 29.58 41.54 -39.98
CA GLU A 641 29.97 40.15 -39.72
C GLU A 641 31.32 40.05 -38.99
N THR A 642 32.29 40.94 -39.25
CA THR A 642 33.56 40.93 -38.48
C THR A 642 33.41 41.45 -37.06
N THR A 643 32.52 42.42 -36.81
CA THR A 643 32.17 42.81 -35.42
C THR A 643 31.41 41.69 -34.70
N GLN A 644 30.44 41.05 -35.37
CA GLN A 644 29.73 39.90 -34.82
C GLN A 644 30.68 38.71 -34.56
N GLN A 645 31.65 38.45 -35.44
CA GLN A 645 32.67 37.41 -35.25
C GLN A 645 33.62 37.73 -34.08
N ALA A 646 33.89 39.01 -33.78
CA ALA A 646 34.65 39.43 -32.61
C ALA A 646 33.85 39.19 -31.31
N GLU A 647 32.60 39.66 -31.25
CA GLU A 647 31.72 39.39 -30.10
C GLU A 647 31.51 37.88 -29.88
N LEU A 648 31.37 37.10 -30.95
CA LEU A 648 31.24 35.64 -30.85
C LEU A 648 32.51 34.98 -30.31
N LYS A 649 33.71 35.50 -30.59
CA LYS A 649 34.96 35.00 -29.98
C LYS A 649 35.00 35.31 -28.49
N GLU A 650 34.74 36.55 -28.07
CA GLU A 650 34.71 36.90 -26.64
C GLU A 650 33.65 36.08 -25.87
N ARG A 651 32.48 35.85 -26.48
CA ARG A 651 31.45 34.97 -25.91
C ARG A 651 31.91 33.51 -25.85
N VAL A 652 32.61 32.98 -26.86
CA VAL A 652 33.19 31.63 -26.85
C VAL A 652 34.29 31.48 -25.80
N GLU A 653 35.13 32.50 -25.61
CA GLU A 653 36.17 32.50 -24.57
C GLU A 653 35.54 32.54 -23.17
N HIS A 654 34.57 33.43 -22.93
CA HIS A 654 33.82 33.48 -21.67
C HIS A 654 33.07 32.15 -21.39
N LEU A 655 32.41 31.57 -22.40
CA LEU A 655 31.78 30.26 -22.27
C LEU A 655 32.80 29.14 -22.04
N SER A 656 33.99 29.21 -22.63
CA SER A 656 35.05 28.22 -22.37
C SER A 656 35.57 28.27 -20.93
N LEU A 657 35.73 29.48 -20.38
CA LEU A 657 36.21 29.68 -19.02
C LEU A 657 35.10 29.30 -18.01
N ARG A 658 33.85 29.66 -18.28
CA ARG A 658 32.69 29.24 -17.47
C ARG A 658 32.50 27.72 -17.49
N LYS A 659 32.69 27.08 -18.65
CA LYS A 659 32.66 25.62 -18.80
C LYS A 659 33.74 24.93 -17.98
N GLU A 660 34.94 25.50 -17.88
CA GLU A 660 36.02 24.95 -17.05
C GLU A 660 35.73 25.14 -15.55
N GLU A 661 35.17 26.28 -15.15
CA GLU A 661 34.67 26.51 -13.79
C GLU A 661 33.56 25.50 -13.42
N LEU A 662 32.64 25.24 -14.34
CA LEU A 662 31.57 24.24 -14.18
C LEU A 662 32.12 22.80 -14.15
N LYS A 663 33.20 22.47 -14.86
CA LYS A 663 33.89 21.17 -14.70
C LYS A 663 34.48 21.02 -13.29
N GLN A 664 35.20 22.02 -12.78
CA GLN A 664 35.78 21.94 -11.44
C GLN A 664 34.68 21.75 -10.39
N GLN A 665 33.57 22.50 -10.51
CA GLN A 665 32.40 22.33 -9.66
C GLN A 665 31.75 20.93 -9.82
N LEU A 666 31.79 20.32 -11.02
CA LEU A 666 31.35 18.95 -11.24
C LEU A 666 32.26 17.95 -10.51
N GLU A 667 33.58 18.05 -10.70
CA GLU A 667 34.58 17.16 -10.07
C GLU A 667 34.54 17.25 -8.54
N ASP A 668 34.44 18.46 -7.99
CA ASP A 668 34.29 18.71 -6.55
C ASP A 668 33.00 18.04 -6.01
N LYS A 669 31.88 18.12 -6.74
CA LYS A 669 30.60 17.48 -6.36
C LYS A 669 30.56 15.97 -6.59
N GLU A 670 31.29 15.45 -7.57
CA GLU A 670 31.50 14.01 -7.72
C GLU A 670 32.36 13.44 -6.58
N ALA A 671 33.38 14.18 -6.12
CA ALA A 671 34.19 13.83 -4.95
C ALA A 671 33.39 13.88 -3.64
N GLU A 672 32.57 14.92 -3.42
CA GLU A 672 31.60 14.97 -2.30
C GLU A 672 30.64 13.78 -2.35
N LEU A 673 30.08 13.48 -3.52
CA LEU A 673 29.13 12.38 -3.71
C LEU A 673 29.76 11.01 -3.42
N GLU A 674 31.01 10.77 -3.85
CA GLU A 674 31.72 9.52 -3.52
C GLU A 674 32.17 9.44 -2.05
N GLN A 675 32.38 10.56 -1.37
CA GLN A 675 32.55 10.56 0.09
C GLN A 675 31.23 10.22 0.81
N VAL A 676 30.10 10.80 0.38
CA VAL A 676 28.77 10.49 0.93
C VAL A 676 28.36 9.04 0.64
N LYS A 677 28.59 8.52 -0.57
CA LYS A 677 28.36 7.10 -0.92
C LYS A 677 29.17 6.15 -0.04
N ARG A 678 30.45 6.44 0.23
CA ARG A 678 31.29 5.63 1.15
C ARG A 678 30.72 5.62 2.56
N VAL A 679 30.43 6.78 3.15
CA VAL A 679 29.82 6.90 4.49
C VAL A 679 28.46 6.20 4.55
N TYR A 680 27.63 6.34 3.52
CA TYR A 680 26.34 5.64 3.41
C TYR A 680 26.53 4.12 3.33
N SER A 681 27.54 3.62 2.59
CA SER A 681 27.82 2.18 2.50
C SER A 681 28.31 1.59 3.81
N GLU A 682 29.14 2.32 4.58
CA GLU A 682 29.60 1.91 5.91
C GLU A 682 28.47 1.93 6.93
N SER A 683 27.62 2.97 6.90
CA SER A 683 26.40 3.04 7.69
C SER A 683 25.48 1.86 7.36
N THR A 684 25.27 1.58 6.07
CA THR A 684 24.44 0.46 5.61
C THR A 684 24.98 -0.89 6.09
N LYS A 685 26.30 -1.13 6.06
CA LYS A 685 26.91 -2.34 6.64
C LYS A 685 26.67 -2.45 8.14
N LYS A 686 26.93 -1.39 8.91
CA LYS A 686 26.67 -1.34 10.36
C LYS A 686 25.18 -1.55 10.70
N TRP A 687 24.29 -1.08 9.82
CA TRP A 687 22.84 -1.32 9.94
C TRP A 687 22.41 -2.73 9.52
N GLN A 688 23.09 -3.36 8.56
CA GLN A 688 22.93 -4.79 8.23
C GLN A 688 23.34 -5.65 9.43
N GLU A 689 24.52 -5.40 10.01
CA GLU A 689 25.02 -6.06 11.21
C GLU A 689 24.06 -5.89 12.40
N LYS A 690 23.52 -4.68 12.62
CA LYS A 690 22.47 -4.43 13.63
C LYS A 690 21.16 -5.15 13.31
N ALA A 691 20.74 -5.24 12.04
CA ALA A 691 19.53 -5.95 11.65
C ALA A 691 19.68 -7.47 11.84
N ASP A 692 20.86 -8.04 11.54
CA ASP A 692 21.17 -9.44 11.79
C ASP A 692 21.20 -9.74 13.30
N LEU A 693 21.73 -8.83 14.12
CA LEU A 693 21.68 -8.92 15.59
C LEU A 693 20.25 -8.80 16.13
N LEU A 694 19.45 -7.85 15.65
CA LEU A 694 18.05 -7.72 16.01
C LEU A 694 17.25 -8.97 15.61
N THR A 695 17.45 -9.50 14.39
CA THR A 695 16.79 -10.74 13.94
C THR A 695 17.14 -11.93 14.83
N ARG A 696 18.40 -12.03 15.30
CA ARG A 696 18.82 -13.06 16.28
C ARG A 696 18.12 -12.84 17.62
N LEU A 697 18.15 -11.62 18.17
CA LEU A 697 17.48 -11.25 19.42
C LEU A 697 15.97 -11.51 19.35
N GLU A 698 15.28 -11.09 18.30
CA GLU A 698 13.86 -11.37 18.05
C GLU A 698 13.59 -12.88 17.98
N SER A 699 14.43 -13.64 17.27
CA SER A 699 14.33 -15.11 17.26
C SER A 699 14.49 -15.73 18.64
N GLN A 700 15.20 -15.09 19.56
CA GLN A 700 15.49 -15.60 20.90
C GLN A 700 14.46 -15.11 21.92
N VAL A 701 13.94 -13.89 21.80
CA VAL A 701 12.80 -13.37 22.57
C VAL A 701 11.52 -14.13 22.20
N LYS A 702 11.29 -14.44 20.91
CA LYS A 702 10.19 -15.30 20.48
C LYS A 702 10.28 -16.69 21.14
N ARG A 703 11.47 -17.30 21.10
CA ARG A 703 11.75 -18.60 21.73
C ARG A 703 11.55 -18.58 23.24
N MET A 704 12.11 -17.58 23.94
CA MET A 704 11.88 -17.34 25.37
C MET A 704 10.39 -17.22 25.66
N LYS A 705 9.62 -16.49 24.84
CA LYS A 705 8.18 -16.37 25.00
C LYS A 705 7.46 -17.70 24.83
N GLU A 706 7.74 -18.45 23.78
CA GLU A 706 7.15 -19.78 23.55
C GLU A 706 7.42 -20.73 24.74
N ASN A 707 8.60 -20.65 25.34
CA ASN A 707 8.95 -21.37 26.57
C ASN A 707 8.34 -20.79 27.86
N PHE A 708 8.06 -19.49 27.95
CA PHE A 708 7.34 -18.88 29.08
C PHE A 708 5.84 -19.18 29.03
N ASP A 709 5.20 -18.97 27.88
CA ASP A 709 3.78 -19.27 27.65
C ASP A 709 3.50 -20.76 27.97
N SER A 710 4.38 -21.67 27.54
CA SER A 710 4.29 -23.11 27.86
C SER A 710 4.43 -23.43 29.37
N ARG A 711 5.27 -22.67 30.09
CA ARG A 711 5.47 -22.84 31.55
C ARG A 711 4.33 -22.24 32.35
N GLU A 712 3.72 -21.16 31.89
CA GLU A 712 2.55 -20.56 32.51
C GLU A 712 1.35 -21.53 32.46
N CYS A 713 1.12 -22.19 31.32
CA CYS A 713 0.11 -23.26 31.21
C CYS A 713 0.31 -24.38 32.25
N LEU A 714 1.53 -24.90 32.40
CA LEU A 714 1.84 -25.95 33.38
C LEU A 714 1.63 -25.47 34.84
N LEU A 715 2.06 -24.25 35.17
CA LEU A 715 1.87 -23.67 36.50
C LEU A 715 0.39 -23.36 36.81
N LEU A 716 -0.41 -23.03 35.79
CA LEU A 716 -1.87 -22.87 35.93
C LEU A 716 -2.53 -24.22 36.23
N GLU A 717 -2.17 -25.30 35.51
CA GLU A 717 -2.63 -26.66 35.82
C GLU A 717 -2.27 -27.10 37.25
N GLU A 718 -1.04 -26.84 37.69
CA GLU A 718 -0.63 -27.13 39.07
C GLU A 718 -1.41 -26.30 40.10
N ARG A 719 -1.67 -25.02 39.80
CA ARG A 719 -2.48 -24.14 40.65
C ARG A 719 -3.91 -24.64 40.77
N GLU A 720 -4.53 -25.10 39.68
CA GLU A 720 -5.89 -25.64 39.70
C GLU A 720 -5.96 -26.92 40.55
N LYS A 721 -5.05 -27.88 40.31
CA LYS A 721 -4.89 -29.11 41.12
C LYS A 721 -4.57 -28.82 42.60
N ALA A 722 -4.00 -27.66 42.92
CA ALA A 722 -3.81 -27.19 44.29
C ALA A 722 -5.08 -26.55 44.89
N THR A 723 -5.84 -25.76 44.11
CA THR A 723 -7.11 -25.18 44.57
C THR A 723 -8.21 -26.22 44.78
N GLU A 724 -8.26 -27.29 43.98
CA GLU A 724 -9.17 -28.43 44.22
C GLU A 724 -8.91 -29.08 45.59
N LYS A 725 -7.63 -29.29 45.92
CA LYS A 725 -7.21 -29.82 47.23
C LYS A 725 -7.56 -28.84 48.37
N LEU A 726 -7.37 -27.53 48.16
CA LEU A 726 -7.72 -26.52 49.14
C LEU A 726 -9.23 -26.49 49.42
N HIS A 727 -10.07 -26.52 48.37
CA HIS A 727 -11.52 -26.58 48.51
C HIS A 727 -11.99 -27.85 49.24
N CYS A 728 -11.37 -29.01 48.97
CA CYS A 728 -11.67 -30.25 49.69
C CYS A 728 -11.34 -30.14 51.20
N VAL A 729 -10.26 -29.45 51.55
CA VAL A 729 -9.86 -29.17 52.94
C VAL A 729 -10.76 -28.13 53.61
N ASP A 730 -11.11 -27.04 52.92
CA ASP A 730 -12.05 -26.01 53.43
C ASP A 730 -13.44 -26.58 53.69
N ASP A 731 -13.94 -27.45 52.81
CA ASP A 731 -15.21 -28.16 53.03
C ASP A 731 -15.15 -29.17 54.19
N ALA A 732 -13.99 -29.78 54.45
CA ALA A 732 -13.80 -30.61 55.64
C ALA A 732 -13.80 -29.77 56.93
N PHE A 733 -13.09 -28.64 56.94
CA PHE A 733 -13.11 -27.70 58.07
C PHE A 733 -14.49 -27.09 58.29
N ARG A 734 -15.25 -26.78 57.23
CA ARG A 734 -16.61 -26.22 57.36
C ARG A 734 -17.55 -27.20 58.08
N ARG A 735 -17.57 -28.47 57.66
CA ARG A 735 -18.36 -29.53 58.33
C ARG A 735 -17.95 -29.72 59.80
N GLN A 736 -16.65 -29.63 60.11
CA GLN A 736 -16.17 -29.70 61.49
C GLN A 736 -16.62 -28.50 62.33
N LEU A 737 -16.56 -27.28 61.77
CA LEU A 737 -17.01 -26.07 62.43
C LEU A 737 -18.53 -26.07 62.68
N GLU A 738 -19.32 -26.47 61.68
CA GLU A 738 -20.77 -26.64 61.78
C GLU A 738 -21.15 -27.64 62.88
N SER A 739 -20.44 -28.78 62.97
CA SER A 739 -20.62 -29.77 64.04
C SER A 739 -20.32 -29.20 65.44
N VAL A 740 -19.24 -28.42 65.59
CA VAL A 740 -18.88 -27.80 66.88
C VAL A 740 -19.87 -26.70 67.27
N GLN A 741 -20.35 -25.90 66.30
CA GLN A 741 -21.36 -24.88 66.55
C GLN A 741 -22.71 -25.48 66.96
N ALA A 742 -23.13 -26.59 66.33
CA ALA A 742 -24.34 -27.31 66.72
C ALA A 742 -24.24 -27.89 68.14
N ALA A 743 -23.09 -28.49 68.49
CA ALA A 743 -22.84 -28.99 69.85
C ALA A 743 -22.91 -27.86 70.90
N HIS A 744 -22.26 -26.73 70.64
CA HIS A 744 -22.26 -25.60 71.58
C HIS A 744 -23.63 -24.92 71.70
N GLN A 745 -24.43 -24.88 70.62
CA GLN A 745 -25.83 -24.42 70.70
C GLN A 745 -26.68 -25.34 71.59
N ALA A 746 -26.45 -26.66 71.55
CA ALA A 746 -27.14 -27.60 72.45
C ALA A 746 -26.74 -27.39 73.93
N GLU A 747 -25.45 -27.14 74.23
CA GLU A 747 -25.00 -26.78 75.58
C GLU A 747 -25.65 -25.47 76.08
N LEU A 748 -25.69 -24.44 75.24
CA LEU A 748 -26.30 -23.14 75.59
C LEU A 748 -27.80 -23.27 75.86
N LEU A 749 -28.51 -24.11 75.11
CA LEU A 749 -29.92 -24.41 75.36
C LEU A 749 -30.12 -25.20 76.68
N GLY A 750 -29.24 -26.17 76.97
CA GLY A 750 -29.24 -26.87 78.25
C GLY A 750 -29.04 -25.94 79.45
N LEU A 751 -28.02 -25.07 79.37
CA LEU A 751 -27.71 -24.05 80.40
C LEU A 751 -28.81 -22.99 80.54
N ALA A 752 -29.52 -22.65 79.45
CA ALA A 752 -30.68 -21.77 79.50
C ALA A 752 -31.85 -22.42 80.25
N ASN A 753 -32.16 -23.69 79.95
CA ASN A 753 -33.21 -24.45 80.63
C ASN A 753 -32.91 -24.64 82.12
N GLU A 754 -31.67 -25.02 82.49
CA GLU A 754 -31.24 -25.09 83.89
C GLU A 754 -31.41 -23.76 84.64
N LYS A 755 -31.09 -22.63 84.00
CA LYS A 755 -31.28 -21.31 84.59
C LYS A 755 -32.76 -20.95 84.74
N HIS A 756 -33.61 -21.35 83.78
CA HIS A 756 -35.05 -21.12 83.88
C HIS A 756 -35.65 -21.89 85.06
N GLN A 757 -35.33 -23.18 85.19
CA GLN A 757 -35.75 -24.01 86.32
C GLN A 757 -35.29 -23.42 87.67
N LYS A 758 -34.04 -22.94 87.76
CA LYS A 758 -33.51 -22.29 88.98
C LYS A 758 -34.19 -20.94 89.28
N ILE A 759 -34.74 -20.25 88.28
CA ILE A 759 -35.56 -19.04 88.46
C ILE A 759 -36.97 -19.41 88.94
N GLU A 760 -37.58 -20.48 88.40
CA GLU A 760 -38.87 -21.00 88.87
C GLU A 760 -38.78 -21.45 90.34
N GLU A 761 -37.74 -22.22 90.71
CA GLU A 761 -37.46 -22.61 92.10
C GLU A 761 -37.23 -21.42 93.04
N ALA A 762 -36.65 -20.31 92.54
CA ALA A 762 -36.46 -19.10 93.32
C ALA A 762 -37.77 -18.31 93.50
N ASN A 763 -38.56 -18.19 92.43
CA ASN A 763 -39.87 -17.54 92.47
C ASN A 763 -40.85 -18.28 93.38
N GLN A 764 -40.83 -19.62 93.38
CA GLN A 764 -41.63 -20.45 94.27
C GLN A 764 -41.29 -20.18 95.75
N LYS A 765 -40.00 -20.04 96.09
CA LYS A 765 -39.56 -19.67 97.45
C LYS A 765 -39.93 -18.24 97.85
N VAL A 766 -39.92 -17.30 96.89
CA VAL A 766 -40.42 -15.93 97.14
C VAL A 766 -41.93 -15.96 97.40
N PHE A 767 -42.69 -16.74 96.65
CA PHE A 767 -44.13 -16.93 96.88
C PHE A 767 -44.42 -17.53 98.27
N GLU A 768 -43.67 -18.56 98.67
CA GLU A 768 -43.76 -19.16 100.01
C GLU A 768 -43.48 -18.14 101.13
N VAL A 769 -42.43 -17.32 101.00
CA VAL A 769 -42.11 -16.26 101.98
C VAL A 769 -43.13 -15.11 101.96
N GLU A 770 -43.71 -14.77 100.82
CA GLU A 770 -44.84 -13.83 100.77
C GLU A 770 -46.09 -14.38 101.46
N GLU A 771 -46.37 -15.69 101.33
CA GLU A 771 -47.50 -16.35 101.98
C GLU A 771 -47.32 -16.40 103.51
N GLU A 772 -46.11 -16.74 103.99
CA GLU A 772 -45.74 -16.64 105.41
C GLU A 772 -45.87 -15.21 105.95
N MET A 773 -45.41 -14.20 105.18
CA MET A 773 -45.52 -12.80 105.59
C MET A 773 -46.98 -12.30 105.64
N ARG A 774 -47.86 -12.81 104.76
CA ARG A 774 -49.32 -12.54 104.83
C ARG A 774 -49.93 -13.14 106.09
N GLN A 775 -49.59 -14.39 106.42
CA GLN A 775 -50.05 -15.04 107.66
C GLN A 775 -49.59 -14.29 108.91
N LEU A 776 -48.31 -13.89 108.97
CA LEU A 776 -47.79 -13.06 110.06
C LEU A 776 -48.48 -11.70 110.17
N LEU A 777 -48.82 -11.05 109.05
CA LEU A 777 -49.59 -9.80 109.07
C LEU A 777 -51.00 -10.03 109.62
N GLU A 778 -51.69 -11.10 109.23
CA GLU A 778 -53.01 -11.46 109.76
C GLU A 778 -52.96 -11.84 111.25
N GLU A 779 -51.91 -12.53 111.71
CA GLU A 779 -51.64 -12.76 113.13
C GLU A 779 -51.39 -11.44 113.89
N THR A 780 -50.64 -10.49 113.33
CA THR A 780 -50.45 -9.19 114.00
C THR A 780 -51.74 -8.36 114.06
N GLU A 781 -52.59 -8.41 113.02
CA GLU A 781 -53.87 -7.68 113.05
C GLU A 781 -54.89 -8.34 113.99
N THR A 782 -54.98 -9.67 114.03
CA THR A 782 -55.84 -10.37 115.00
C THR A 782 -55.37 -10.14 116.44
N ASN A 783 -54.06 -10.20 116.71
CA ASN A 783 -53.51 -9.82 118.02
C ASN A 783 -53.80 -8.34 118.37
N LYS A 784 -53.70 -7.43 117.41
CA LYS A 784 -54.08 -6.02 117.59
C LYS A 784 -55.56 -5.87 117.94
N ARG A 785 -56.47 -6.55 117.23
CA ARG A 785 -57.93 -6.55 117.53
C ARG A 785 -58.20 -7.10 118.94
N ILE A 786 -57.51 -8.17 119.35
CA ILE A 786 -57.59 -8.72 120.72
C ILE A 786 -57.09 -7.70 121.77
N MET A 787 -56.04 -6.93 121.46
CA MET A 787 -55.52 -5.90 122.35
C MET A 787 -56.44 -4.67 122.43
N GLU A 788 -57.06 -4.27 121.32
CA GLU A 788 -58.10 -3.24 121.28
C GLU A 788 -59.37 -3.67 122.04
N GLU A 789 -59.77 -4.95 121.98
CA GLU A 789 -60.83 -5.48 122.84
C GLU A 789 -60.47 -5.43 124.32
N LYS A 790 -59.23 -5.79 124.69
CA LYS A 790 -58.76 -5.68 126.08
C LYS A 790 -58.77 -4.22 126.55
N MET A 791 -58.35 -3.27 125.71
CA MET A 791 -58.51 -1.83 125.99
C MET A 791 -59.97 -1.41 126.13
N LYS A 792 -60.89 -1.90 125.27
CA LYS A 792 -62.33 -1.61 125.38
C LYS A 792 -62.93 -2.15 126.68
N ARG A 793 -62.55 -3.36 127.12
CA ARG A 793 -62.99 -3.95 128.40
C ARG A 793 -62.44 -3.18 129.61
N LEU A 794 -61.19 -2.72 129.56
CA LEU A 794 -60.65 -1.80 130.59
C LEU A 794 -61.36 -0.44 130.56
N SER A 795 -61.73 0.06 129.37
CA SER A 795 -62.46 1.33 129.20
C SER A 795 -63.92 1.26 129.60
N SER A 796 -64.55 0.07 129.63
CA SER A 796 -65.88 -0.12 130.21
C SER A 796 -65.81 -0.21 131.73
N VAL A 797 -64.82 -0.92 132.30
CA VAL A 797 -64.59 -0.95 133.76
C VAL A 797 -64.27 0.44 134.34
N LEU A 798 -63.70 1.35 133.54
CA LEU A 798 -63.50 2.76 133.91
C LEU A 798 -64.73 3.67 133.64
N LYS A 799 -65.83 3.14 133.11
CA LYS A 799 -67.10 3.87 132.91
C LYS A 799 -68.18 3.52 133.93
N ASP A 800 -68.08 2.38 134.59
CA ASP A 800 -68.98 1.96 135.67
C ASP A 800 -68.49 2.52 137.02
N PHE A 801 -68.42 3.86 137.10
CA PHE A 801 -68.05 4.67 138.27
C PHE A 801 -69.31 5.17 139.00
#